data_AF-A0A3D8HX92-F1
#
_entry.id   AF-A0A3D8HX92-F1
#
_cell.length_a   1.000
_cell.length_b   1.000
_cell.length_c   1.000
_cell.angle_alpha   90.00
_cell.angle_beta   90.00
_cell.angle_gamma   90.00
#
_symmetry.space_group_name_H-M   'P 1'
#
loop_
_entity.id
_entity.type
_entity.pdbx_description
1 polymer ?
#
loop_
_entity_poly.entity_id
_entity_poly.type
_entity_poly.pdbx_seq_one_letter_code
_entity_poly.pdbx_strand_id
1 'polypeptide(L)'
;MAENTQNPNNDDKTIIRLDDDNPNKLSNLKDKTRLFFTKQKQKFSGFITKVTNLINIIKNNAILQKILGNKKLFYLILGFIIGIIVLIVIAVLTFNKESPLSEIYTLKPKNNIIKNDGTNFQFSSGELQNWIEKASILYNSGQITEALDIYSNIAIFSQSFSSFNLGVAKLKEGEYKDSIQAFINTINSGENVAAAAINAALASYMINDLKSYDYFVGLARGKLSDWYDKPLYSYLYSLINFYSQNYFNALSSLKHPSSNFYKDENAILASKIYLSFNDNYNALKSLLDISSGDYRFSTGLLYARMGEYDLAFEQIDTYIRDNAINNPKEKIALGLVEIKRSNFAQVSNIYEDLLKSHSQESLQNIYPIKVKLADSLFDINLVQKNFWNLSQRQNILVNYRVLFYFAPFRVFDVENTLSLLREGGLELRMDNIEKASSALLRGEMLSRINTNITQSIREILKYNINNALEIMKQASLVYPNHQVLQYNLGLIYAQLNDFENAKKHFIKAYHLDENDVLSGIFALMCHQLTYSDGNRIFNDITYSFDNINFDDVDKMMFLRSLFGFVNGNISDDMTWFDNAKKTPMMYALNALYSISSQNREIISNSFKDLEVATNSDMVAVMLHHISNYYNQNIKEFSLNLFNFFKNDLKNLDLVYTGPSLARELYTFMAFLVGANSYVDTLLTNKLLNTQGDISGILQALALNSIYLGDFEKSFVYYNSLIDDYKITTSENYFLAGVAAIGAGHYDNAAALIQLSRLESSSNFESRYALGLLHQAMGNFKLASLQFAQIGDTGFQSRFFDFEIDTSNLLKQE
;
A
#
# COMPACT_ATOMS: atom_id res chain seq x y z
N MET A 1 -23.53 25.04 -46.69
CA MET A 1 -24.88 25.61 -46.92
C MET A 1 -25.66 25.36 -45.64
N ALA A 2 -25.46 26.20 -44.63
CA ALA A 2 -26.17 27.47 -44.40
C ALA A 2 -27.62 27.18 -43.96
N GLU A 3 -27.92 27.21 -42.65
CA GLU A 3 -28.31 28.41 -41.86
C GLU A 3 -29.77 28.85 -42.20
N ASN A 4 -30.65 29.26 -41.30
CA ASN A 4 -30.41 30.03 -40.07
C ASN A 4 -31.67 30.13 -39.17
N THR A 5 -31.41 30.10 -37.84
CA THR A 5 -31.85 31.02 -36.76
C THR A 5 -33.32 31.31 -36.46
N GLN A 6 -33.69 31.29 -35.17
CA GLN A 6 -33.50 32.46 -34.29
C GLN A 6 -33.69 32.14 -32.79
N ASN A 7 -32.67 32.54 -32.01
CA ASN A 7 -32.76 33.00 -30.63
C ASN A 7 -32.45 34.52 -30.67
N PRO A 8 -33.07 35.38 -29.86
CA PRO A 8 -32.23 36.06 -28.86
C PRO A 8 -32.98 36.48 -27.58
N ASN A 9 -32.29 36.39 -26.44
CA ASN A 9 -31.94 37.57 -25.65
C ASN A 9 -30.68 37.31 -24.81
N ASN A 10 -29.68 38.13 -25.13
CA ASN A 10 -28.45 38.40 -24.39
C ASN A 10 -28.74 39.40 -23.28
N ASP A 11 -27.93 39.34 -22.22
CA ASP A 11 -27.23 40.44 -21.54
C ASP A 11 -26.41 39.75 -20.42
N ASP A 12 -25.11 39.92 -20.22
CA ASP A 12 -24.16 40.79 -20.88
C ASP A 12 -22.73 40.27 -20.63
N LYS A 13 -21.82 40.62 -21.55
CA LYS A 13 -20.41 40.25 -21.56
C LYS A 13 -19.58 41.16 -20.65
N THR A 14 -18.52 40.61 -20.04
CA THR A 14 -17.24 41.34 -19.98
C THR A 14 -16.07 40.41 -20.28
N ILE A 15 -15.42 40.72 -21.40
CA ILE A 15 -14.27 40.09 -22.04
C ILE A 15 -12.97 40.51 -21.32
N ILE A 16 -11.96 39.63 -21.27
CA ILE A 16 -10.54 40.03 -21.18
C ILE A 16 -9.75 39.21 -22.22
N ARG A 17 -8.97 39.92 -23.04
CA ARG A 17 -8.12 39.43 -24.13
C ARG A 17 -6.71 39.08 -23.64
N LEU A 18 -6.00 38.26 -24.43
CA LEU A 18 -4.58 37.95 -24.30
C LEU A 18 -3.72 39.08 -24.87
N ASP A 19 -2.77 39.56 -24.07
CA ASP A 19 -1.34 39.77 -24.36
C ASP A 19 -0.77 40.73 -23.31
N ASP A 20 0.15 40.24 -22.46
CA ASP A 20 1.32 40.97 -21.94
C ASP A 20 2.01 40.19 -20.80
N ASP A 21 3.34 40.26 -20.82
CA ASP A 21 4.31 39.56 -20.01
C ASP A 21 4.28 39.85 -18.49
N ASN A 22 4.91 38.93 -17.74
CA ASN A 22 5.62 39.15 -16.46
C ASN A 22 4.85 38.94 -15.11
N PRO A 23 5.54 38.77 -13.96
CA PRO A 23 5.52 37.53 -13.17
C PRO A 23 4.94 37.76 -11.77
N ASN A 24 3.74 37.27 -11.46
CA ASN A 24 3.24 37.18 -10.08
C ASN A 24 2.04 36.21 -9.99
N LYS A 25 2.32 34.94 -9.69
CA LYS A 25 1.32 33.87 -9.57
C LYS A 25 1.23 33.25 -8.16
N LEU A 26 1.46 34.03 -7.11
CA LEU A 26 1.37 33.57 -5.71
C LEU A 26 0.24 34.20 -4.87
N SER A 27 -0.50 35.18 -5.39
CA SER A 27 -1.58 35.86 -4.63
C SER A 27 -2.96 35.20 -4.78
N ASN A 28 -3.21 34.43 -5.86
CA ASN A 28 -4.55 33.91 -6.18
C ASN A 28 -4.95 32.61 -5.43
N LEU A 29 -4.07 32.02 -4.62
CA LEU A 29 -4.41 30.87 -3.77
C LEU A 29 -5.00 31.28 -2.41
N LYS A 30 -4.64 32.47 -1.91
CA LYS A 30 -5.15 33.02 -0.64
C LYS A 30 -6.60 33.48 -0.76
N ASP A 31 -7.02 34.02 -1.90
CA ASP A 31 -8.39 34.51 -2.06
C ASP A 31 -9.41 33.38 -2.30
N LYS A 32 -9.02 32.29 -2.95
CA LYS A 32 -9.88 31.10 -3.10
C LYS A 32 -10.05 30.30 -1.80
N THR A 33 -9.00 30.22 -0.98
CA THR A 33 -9.09 29.59 0.36
C THR A 33 -9.92 30.47 1.31
N ARG A 34 -9.76 31.78 1.28
CA ARG A 34 -10.58 32.72 2.06
C ARG A 34 -12.06 32.65 1.69
N LEU A 35 -12.39 32.54 0.39
CA LEU A 35 -13.79 32.41 -0.08
C LEU A 35 -14.47 31.10 0.38
N PHE A 36 -13.70 30.00 0.41
CA PHE A 36 -14.15 28.69 0.90
C PHE A 36 -14.42 28.71 2.41
N PHE A 37 -13.52 29.30 3.20
CA PHE A 37 -13.73 29.48 4.64
C PHE A 37 -14.87 30.45 4.97
N THR A 38 -15.11 31.49 4.17
CA THR A 38 -16.29 32.37 4.37
C THR A 38 -17.62 31.68 4.06
N LYS A 39 -17.67 30.76 3.08
CA LYS A 39 -18.88 29.98 2.77
C LYS A 39 -19.20 28.94 3.85
N GLN A 40 -18.18 28.29 4.41
CA GLN A 40 -18.34 27.38 5.56
C GLN A 40 -18.78 28.15 6.83
N LYS A 41 -18.19 29.32 7.09
CA LYS A 41 -18.54 30.18 8.23
C LYS A 41 -19.97 30.75 8.14
N GLN A 42 -20.49 31.01 6.93
CA GLN A 42 -21.88 31.44 6.70
C GLN A 42 -22.92 30.31 6.93
N LYS A 43 -22.58 29.05 6.60
CA LYS A 43 -23.44 27.91 6.92
C LYS A 43 -23.47 27.60 8.43
N PHE A 44 -22.32 27.72 9.10
CA PHE A 44 -22.22 27.53 10.55
C PHE A 44 -22.88 28.68 11.33
N SER A 45 -22.76 29.93 10.85
CA SER A 45 -23.46 31.06 11.46
C SER A 45 -24.97 30.90 11.32
N GLY A 46 -25.51 30.48 10.17
CA GLY A 46 -26.95 30.26 10.00
C GLY A 46 -27.56 29.22 10.95
N PHE A 47 -26.79 28.17 11.29
CA PHE A 47 -27.20 27.18 12.30
C PHE A 47 -27.16 27.77 13.72
N ILE A 48 -26.07 28.46 14.07
CA ILE A 48 -25.94 29.13 15.37
C ILE A 48 -27.02 30.20 15.54
N THR A 49 -27.36 30.98 14.52
CA THR A 49 -28.41 32.01 14.56
C THR A 49 -29.80 31.39 14.72
N LYS A 50 -30.07 30.21 14.12
CA LYS A 50 -31.33 29.49 14.35
C LYS A 50 -31.44 28.95 15.77
N VAL A 51 -30.35 28.39 16.30
CA VAL A 51 -30.30 27.89 17.68
C VAL A 51 -30.38 29.04 18.69
N THR A 52 -29.67 30.15 18.46
CA THR A 52 -29.75 31.34 19.34
C THR A 52 -31.09 32.06 19.22
N ASN A 53 -31.72 32.08 18.04
CA ASN A 53 -33.11 32.57 17.92
C ASN A 53 -34.09 31.68 18.68
N LEU A 54 -33.94 30.35 18.62
CA LEU A 54 -34.76 29.43 19.40
C LEU A 54 -34.58 29.64 20.91
N ILE A 55 -33.33 29.79 21.35
CA ILE A 55 -32.97 30.07 22.76
C ILE A 55 -33.48 31.45 23.19
N ASN A 56 -33.43 32.46 22.32
CA ASN A 56 -33.94 33.81 22.61
C ASN A 56 -35.47 33.86 22.62
N ILE A 57 -36.15 33.07 21.78
CA ILE A 57 -37.62 32.90 21.84
C ILE A 57 -38.01 32.22 23.15
N ILE A 58 -37.24 31.23 23.61
CA ILE A 58 -37.46 30.56 24.90
C ILE A 58 -37.14 31.52 26.08
N LYS A 59 -36.07 32.31 25.98
CA LYS A 59 -35.68 33.29 27.00
C LYS A 59 -36.62 34.48 27.11
N ASN A 60 -37.18 35.00 26.01
CA ASN A 60 -37.99 36.22 26.05
C ASN A 60 -39.50 35.97 26.21
N ASN A 61 -39.92 34.70 26.28
CA ASN A 61 -41.32 34.37 26.51
C ASN A 61 -41.62 34.36 28.02
N ALA A 62 -42.38 35.38 28.47
CA ALA A 62 -42.70 35.61 29.88
C ALA A 62 -43.36 34.41 30.57
N ILE A 63 -44.07 33.55 29.82
CA ILE A 63 -44.71 32.34 30.33
C ILE A 63 -43.66 31.25 30.60
N LEU A 64 -42.71 31.06 29.68
CA LEU A 64 -41.64 30.05 29.80
C LEU A 64 -40.62 30.40 30.90
N GLN A 65 -40.30 31.68 31.10
CA GLN A 65 -39.47 32.11 32.25
C GLN A 65 -40.15 31.83 33.60
N LYS A 66 -41.47 32.03 33.69
CA LYS A 66 -42.25 31.75 34.90
C LYS A 66 -42.33 30.24 35.20
N ILE A 67 -42.31 29.42 34.15
CA ILE A 67 -42.24 27.95 34.24
C ILE A 67 -40.84 27.49 34.67
N LEU A 68 -39.77 28.00 34.05
CA LEU A 68 -38.38 27.65 34.38
C LEU A 68 -37.95 28.10 35.79
N GLY A 69 -38.49 29.22 36.29
CA GLY A 69 -38.21 29.73 37.63
C GLY A 69 -38.89 28.95 38.75
N ASN A 70 -40.01 28.26 38.46
CA ASN A 70 -40.71 27.43 39.42
C ASN A 70 -40.41 25.96 39.16
N LYS A 71 -39.36 25.45 39.83
CA LYS A 71 -38.88 24.06 39.66
C LYS A 71 -40.02 23.03 39.75
N LYS A 72 -41.01 23.23 40.63
CA LYS A 72 -42.16 22.33 40.77
C LYS A 72 -43.04 22.32 39.51
N LEU A 73 -43.31 23.50 38.94
CA LEU A 73 -44.10 23.65 37.72
C LEU A 73 -43.33 23.16 36.48
N PHE A 74 -42.01 23.39 36.43
CA PHE A 74 -41.13 22.88 35.38
C PHE A 74 -41.13 21.36 35.32
N TYR A 75 -40.93 20.68 36.46
CA TYR A 75 -40.95 19.22 36.51
C TYR A 75 -42.36 18.64 36.25
N LEU A 76 -43.43 19.35 36.62
CA LEU A 76 -44.80 18.98 36.26
C LEU A 76 -45.04 19.03 34.75
N ILE A 77 -44.57 20.09 34.08
CA ILE A 77 -44.72 20.25 32.63
C ILE A 77 -43.80 19.29 31.88
N LEU A 78 -42.58 19.07 32.36
CA LEU A 78 -41.66 18.09 31.79
C LEU A 78 -42.22 16.67 31.93
N GLY A 79 -42.76 16.32 33.10
CA GLY A 79 -43.47 15.07 33.33
C GLY A 79 -44.71 14.92 32.47
N PHE A 80 -45.45 16.01 32.22
CA PHE A 80 -46.59 16.02 31.31
C PHE A 80 -46.19 15.84 29.84
N ILE A 81 -45.10 16.47 29.39
CA ILE A 81 -44.55 16.29 28.02
C ILE A 81 -44.03 14.87 27.84
N ILE A 82 -43.28 14.33 28.81
CA ILE A 82 -42.83 12.93 28.79
C ILE A 82 -44.03 11.99 28.82
N GLY A 83 -45.06 12.30 29.62
CA GLY A 83 -46.32 11.56 29.66
C GLY A 83 -47.08 11.59 28.33
N ILE A 84 -47.09 12.73 27.62
CA ILE A 84 -47.65 12.86 26.27
C ILE A 84 -46.82 12.05 25.28
N ILE A 85 -45.48 12.10 25.35
CA ILE A 85 -44.62 11.30 24.46
C ILE A 85 -44.84 9.82 24.71
N VAL A 86 -44.96 9.38 25.97
CA VAL A 86 -45.29 8.00 26.33
C VAL A 86 -46.71 7.65 25.88
N LEU A 87 -47.69 8.55 25.99
CA LEU A 87 -49.04 8.35 25.46
C LEU A 87 -49.08 8.32 23.93
N ILE A 88 -48.21 9.07 23.24
CA ILE A 88 -48.06 9.02 21.78
C ILE A 88 -47.36 7.72 21.38
N VAL A 89 -46.35 7.27 22.12
CA VAL A 89 -45.69 5.97 21.89
C VAL A 89 -46.67 4.83 22.17
N ILE A 90 -47.43 4.88 23.26
CA ILE A 90 -48.51 3.94 23.56
C ILE A 90 -49.58 4.05 22.47
N ALA A 91 -49.99 5.25 22.05
CA ALA A 91 -50.95 5.45 20.96
C ALA A 91 -50.43 4.90 19.64
N VAL A 92 -49.16 5.05 19.30
CA VAL A 92 -48.54 4.46 18.10
C VAL A 92 -48.47 2.94 18.23
N LEU A 93 -48.21 2.42 19.43
CA LEU A 93 -48.23 0.99 19.74
C LEU A 93 -49.66 0.40 19.79
N THR A 94 -50.69 1.20 20.11
CA THR A 94 -52.10 0.76 20.23
C THR A 94 -52.98 1.12 19.03
N PHE A 95 -52.61 2.14 18.23
CA PHE A 95 -53.31 2.58 17.02
C PHE A 95 -52.64 2.14 15.72
N ASN A 96 -51.49 1.45 15.77
CA ASN A 96 -51.22 0.38 14.81
C ASN A 96 -52.13 -0.81 15.10
N LYS A 97 -53.44 -0.55 15.07
CA LYS A 97 -54.43 -1.56 14.74
C LYS A 97 -54.30 -1.76 13.24
N GLU A 98 -53.44 -2.68 12.86
CA GLU A 98 -53.77 -3.57 11.76
C GLU A 98 -55.22 -4.03 11.97
N SER A 99 -55.98 -4.05 10.88
CA SER A 99 -57.28 -4.69 10.82
C SER A 99 -57.23 -6.03 11.55
N PRO A 100 -58.25 -6.41 12.34
CA PRO A 100 -58.23 -7.70 13.00
C PRO A 100 -58.04 -8.79 11.94
N LEU A 101 -56.92 -9.51 12.04
CA LEU A 101 -56.53 -10.62 11.15
C LEU A 101 -57.48 -11.83 11.24
N SER A 102 -58.65 -11.69 11.88
CA SER A 102 -59.66 -12.73 12.03
C SER A 102 -60.64 -12.85 10.86
N GLU A 103 -60.51 -12.05 9.80
CA GLU A 103 -61.34 -12.20 8.58
C GLU A 103 -60.58 -12.66 7.33
N ILE A 104 -59.25 -12.79 7.36
CA ILE A 104 -58.45 -13.22 6.19
C ILE A 104 -57.82 -14.61 6.36
N TYR A 105 -57.70 -15.12 7.58
CA TYR A 105 -57.15 -16.46 7.83
C TYR A 105 -57.95 -17.25 8.86
N THR A 106 -59.22 -17.54 8.54
CA THR A 106 -59.89 -18.67 9.17
C THR A 106 -59.41 -19.96 8.51
N LEU A 107 -58.57 -20.72 9.23
CA LEU A 107 -58.46 -22.15 9.01
C LEU A 107 -59.89 -22.72 9.01
N LYS A 108 -60.30 -23.35 7.89
CA LYS A 108 -61.52 -24.17 7.87
C LYS A 108 -61.43 -25.18 9.02
N PRO A 109 -62.52 -25.43 9.77
CA PRO A 109 -62.49 -26.33 10.91
C PRO A 109 -61.98 -27.71 10.49
N LYS A 110 -61.05 -28.23 11.29
CA LYS A 110 -60.70 -29.66 11.34
C LYS A 110 -62.00 -30.44 11.51
N ASN A 111 -62.50 -31.05 10.44
CA ASN A 111 -63.32 -32.24 10.61
C ASN A 111 -62.42 -33.30 11.23
N ASN A 112 -62.95 -33.93 12.28
CA ASN A 112 -62.28 -34.90 13.11
C ASN A 112 -61.39 -35.83 12.28
N ILE A 113 -60.08 -35.75 12.52
CA ILE A 113 -59.15 -36.79 12.13
C ILE A 113 -59.52 -38.00 13.00
N ILE A 114 -60.37 -38.85 12.43
CA ILE A 114 -60.41 -40.25 12.80
C ILE A 114 -58.97 -40.74 12.63
N LYS A 115 -58.40 -41.30 13.71
CA LYS A 115 -57.20 -42.12 13.61
C LYS A 115 -57.52 -43.25 12.63
N ASN A 116 -57.11 -43.09 11.38
CA ASN A 116 -56.89 -44.21 10.49
C ASN A 116 -55.38 -44.34 10.34
N ASP A 117 -54.88 -45.51 10.70
CA ASP A 117 -53.59 -46.02 10.24
C ASP A 117 -53.64 -46.05 8.71
N GLY A 118 -53.23 -44.96 8.07
CA GLY A 118 -53.15 -44.78 6.64
C GLY A 118 -51.70 -44.51 6.27
N THR A 119 -51.09 -45.49 5.61
CA THR A 119 -49.74 -45.45 5.07
C THR A 119 -49.43 -44.14 4.34
N ASN A 120 -48.42 -43.41 4.81
CA ASN A 120 -47.77 -42.33 4.06
C ASN A 120 -47.23 -42.89 2.73
N PHE A 121 -47.82 -42.50 1.61
CA PHE A 121 -47.30 -42.84 0.27
C PHE A 121 -46.46 -41.66 -0.26
N GLN A 122 -45.19 -41.93 -0.54
CA GLN A 122 -44.26 -41.04 -1.25
C GLN A 122 -44.38 -41.23 -2.77
N PHE A 123 -44.11 -40.18 -3.56
CA PHE A 123 -44.27 -40.17 -5.02
C PHE A 123 -42.96 -39.98 -5.79
N SER A 124 -42.76 -40.79 -6.84
CA SER A 124 -41.78 -40.62 -7.93
C SER A 124 -42.47 -40.55 -9.30
N SER A 125 -41.79 -40.02 -10.33
CA SER A 125 -42.39 -39.71 -11.64
C SER A 125 -42.95 -40.91 -12.42
N GLY A 126 -42.48 -42.13 -12.16
CA GLY A 126 -43.03 -43.37 -12.73
C GLY A 126 -44.36 -43.80 -12.10
N GLU A 127 -44.72 -43.25 -10.93
CA GLU A 127 -45.91 -43.66 -10.21
C GLU A 127 -47.17 -42.92 -10.65
N LEU A 128 -47.07 -41.69 -11.19
CA LEU A 128 -48.25 -40.92 -11.63
C LEU A 128 -49.09 -41.71 -12.64
N GLN A 129 -48.43 -42.36 -13.60
CA GLN A 129 -49.08 -43.24 -14.59
C GLN A 129 -49.75 -44.45 -13.91
N ASN A 130 -49.06 -45.08 -12.94
CA ASN A 130 -49.58 -46.20 -12.17
C ASN A 130 -50.76 -45.80 -11.26
N TRP A 131 -50.78 -44.58 -10.73
CA TRP A 131 -51.88 -44.05 -9.92
C TRP A 131 -53.07 -43.64 -10.79
N ILE A 132 -52.84 -43.10 -11.99
CA ILE A 132 -53.90 -42.89 -12.99
C ILE A 132 -54.50 -44.25 -13.36
N GLU A 133 -53.68 -45.27 -13.61
CA GLU A 133 -54.13 -46.62 -13.94
C GLU A 133 -54.87 -47.28 -12.77
N LYS A 134 -54.35 -47.17 -11.54
CA LYS A 134 -54.99 -47.67 -10.31
C LYS A 134 -56.31 -46.96 -10.02
N ALA A 135 -56.36 -45.63 -10.13
CA ALA A 135 -57.60 -44.86 -9.99
C ALA A 135 -58.63 -45.27 -11.04
N SER A 136 -58.17 -45.53 -12.27
CA SER A 136 -59.01 -46.01 -13.36
C SER A 136 -59.58 -47.40 -13.08
N ILE A 137 -58.76 -48.33 -12.56
CA ILE A 137 -59.20 -49.69 -12.17
C ILE A 137 -60.20 -49.64 -11.00
N LEU A 138 -59.93 -48.82 -9.97
CA LEU A 138 -60.82 -48.64 -8.81
C LEU A 138 -62.15 -47.98 -9.21
N TYR A 139 -62.10 -46.99 -10.11
CA TYR A 139 -63.28 -46.34 -10.64
C TYR A 139 -64.14 -47.32 -11.46
N ASN A 140 -63.50 -48.10 -12.34
CA ASN A 140 -64.18 -49.07 -13.20
C ASN A 140 -64.69 -50.32 -12.45
N SER A 141 -64.16 -50.61 -11.26
CA SER A 141 -64.62 -51.70 -10.38
C SER A 141 -65.70 -51.26 -9.38
N GLY A 142 -66.16 -50.00 -9.43
CA GLY A 142 -67.24 -49.47 -8.60
C GLY A 142 -66.79 -48.91 -7.24
N GLN A 143 -65.49 -48.91 -6.96
CA GLN A 143 -64.87 -48.29 -5.77
C GLN A 143 -64.63 -46.79 -5.99
N ILE A 144 -65.73 -46.08 -6.25
CA ILE A 144 -65.72 -44.68 -6.72
C ILE A 144 -65.06 -43.72 -5.72
N THR A 145 -65.29 -43.90 -4.42
CA THR A 145 -64.71 -43.04 -3.38
C THR A 145 -63.18 -43.14 -3.31
N GLU A 146 -62.64 -44.35 -3.39
CA GLU A 146 -61.19 -44.60 -3.35
C GLU A 146 -60.50 -44.11 -4.62
N ALA A 147 -61.17 -44.22 -5.77
CA ALA A 147 -60.69 -43.63 -7.02
C ALA A 147 -60.69 -42.09 -7.00
N LEU A 148 -61.73 -41.46 -6.44
CA LEU A 148 -61.82 -40.01 -6.32
C LEU A 148 -60.77 -39.43 -5.37
N ASP A 149 -60.44 -40.13 -4.28
CA ASP A 149 -59.33 -39.75 -3.40
C ASP A 149 -57.99 -39.78 -4.15
N ILE A 150 -57.75 -40.81 -4.97
CA ILE A 150 -56.54 -40.88 -5.80
C ILE A 150 -56.50 -39.77 -6.84
N TYR A 151 -57.61 -39.50 -7.54
CA TYR A 151 -57.68 -38.39 -8.51
C TYR A 151 -57.49 -37.03 -7.87
N SER A 152 -58.04 -36.81 -6.68
CA SER A 152 -57.83 -35.59 -5.90
C SER A 152 -56.35 -35.43 -5.55
N ASN A 153 -55.69 -36.50 -5.10
CA ASN A 153 -54.25 -36.49 -4.80
C ASN A 153 -53.40 -36.21 -6.05
N ILE A 154 -53.75 -36.77 -7.21
CA ILE A 154 -53.12 -36.49 -8.50
C ILE A 154 -53.25 -35.00 -8.89
N ALA A 155 -54.45 -34.43 -8.71
CA ALA A 155 -54.71 -33.02 -9.02
C ALA A 155 -53.94 -32.08 -8.08
N ILE A 156 -53.94 -32.36 -6.77
CA ILE A 156 -53.17 -31.61 -5.76
C ILE A 156 -51.68 -31.67 -6.06
N PHE A 157 -51.14 -32.85 -6.38
CA PHE A 157 -49.73 -33.04 -6.75
C PHE A 157 -49.36 -32.24 -8.01
N SER A 158 -50.18 -32.32 -9.06
CA SER A 158 -49.96 -31.61 -10.32
C SER A 158 -50.02 -30.08 -10.14
N GLN A 159 -50.97 -29.59 -9.34
CA GLN A 159 -51.12 -28.17 -9.01
C GLN A 159 -49.94 -27.66 -8.15
N SER A 160 -49.50 -28.46 -7.18
CA SER A 160 -48.35 -28.14 -6.32
C SER A 160 -47.06 -27.99 -7.12
N PHE A 161 -46.80 -28.95 -8.02
CA PHE A 161 -45.63 -28.95 -8.90
C PHE A 161 -45.65 -27.78 -9.90
N SER A 162 -46.81 -27.49 -10.49
CA SER A 162 -47.01 -26.33 -11.36
C SER A 162 -46.77 -25.01 -10.62
N SER A 163 -47.32 -24.86 -9.41
CA SER A 163 -47.13 -23.67 -8.58
C SER A 163 -45.68 -23.47 -8.15
N PHE A 164 -44.96 -24.56 -7.85
CA PHE A 164 -43.55 -24.50 -7.49
C PHE A 164 -42.71 -23.99 -8.65
N ASN A 165 -42.92 -24.56 -9.84
CA ASN A 165 -42.20 -24.14 -11.05
C ASN A 165 -42.53 -22.71 -11.46
N LEU A 166 -43.79 -22.29 -11.30
CA LEU A 166 -44.20 -20.90 -11.49
C LEU A 166 -43.46 -19.98 -10.51
N GLY A 167 -43.35 -20.35 -9.23
CA GLY A 167 -42.61 -19.61 -8.22
C GLY A 167 -41.13 -19.45 -8.57
N VAL A 168 -40.49 -20.52 -9.04
CA VAL A 168 -39.09 -20.49 -9.52
C VAL A 168 -38.93 -19.60 -10.75
N ALA A 169 -39.85 -19.66 -11.71
CA ALA A 169 -39.82 -18.80 -12.89
C ALA A 169 -39.94 -17.32 -12.50
N LYS A 170 -40.93 -16.98 -11.65
CA LYS A 170 -41.14 -15.62 -11.15
C LYS A 170 -39.96 -15.11 -10.32
N LEU A 171 -39.32 -15.97 -9.53
CA LEU A 171 -38.11 -15.63 -8.80
C LEU A 171 -36.98 -15.21 -9.75
N LYS A 172 -36.79 -15.97 -10.84
CA LYS A 172 -35.77 -15.67 -11.87
C LYS A 172 -36.08 -14.39 -12.66
N GLU A 173 -37.34 -14.06 -12.84
CA GLU A 173 -37.80 -12.81 -13.48
C GLU A 173 -37.67 -11.59 -12.55
N GLY A 174 -37.34 -11.77 -11.27
CA GLY A 174 -37.28 -10.69 -10.27
C GLY A 174 -38.66 -10.27 -9.75
N GLU A 175 -39.72 -11.01 -10.10
CA GLU A 175 -41.09 -10.80 -9.61
C GLU A 175 -41.27 -11.43 -8.22
N TYR A 176 -40.57 -10.89 -7.23
CA TYR A 176 -40.42 -11.52 -5.90
C TYR A 176 -41.76 -11.72 -5.17
N LYS A 177 -42.70 -10.77 -5.26
CA LYS A 177 -44.01 -10.89 -4.58
C LYS A 177 -44.85 -12.03 -5.17
N ASP A 178 -44.91 -12.12 -6.49
CA ASP A 178 -45.66 -13.16 -7.19
C ASP A 178 -45.01 -14.54 -7.00
N SER A 179 -43.67 -14.57 -6.96
CA SER A 179 -42.90 -15.75 -6.58
C SER A 179 -43.25 -16.25 -5.18
N ILE A 180 -43.31 -15.36 -4.17
CA ILE A 180 -43.72 -15.72 -2.80
C ILE A 180 -45.13 -16.31 -2.81
N GLN A 181 -46.08 -15.70 -3.52
CA GLN A 181 -47.46 -16.21 -3.58
C GLN A 181 -47.53 -17.61 -4.23
N ALA A 182 -46.78 -17.83 -5.31
CA ALA A 182 -46.70 -19.13 -5.95
C ALA A 182 -46.09 -20.20 -5.03
N PHE A 183 -45.04 -19.86 -4.26
CA PHE A 183 -44.49 -20.76 -3.25
C PHE A 183 -45.44 -21.01 -2.08
N ILE A 184 -46.22 -20.02 -1.65
CA ILE A 184 -47.28 -20.21 -0.64
C ILE A 184 -48.32 -21.22 -1.16
N ASN A 185 -48.70 -21.16 -2.44
CA ASN A 185 -49.61 -22.14 -3.03
C ASN A 185 -49.04 -23.57 -2.99
N THR A 186 -47.73 -23.74 -3.24
CA THR A 186 -47.04 -25.02 -3.05
C THR A 186 -47.02 -25.44 -1.58
N ILE A 187 -46.68 -24.54 -0.65
CA ILE A 187 -46.67 -24.82 0.79
C ILE A 187 -48.05 -25.31 1.27
N ASN A 188 -49.12 -24.67 0.80
CA ASN A 188 -50.50 -25.01 1.17
C ASN A 188 -50.96 -26.38 0.66
N SER A 189 -50.32 -26.92 -0.38
CA SER A 189 -50.60 -28.27 -0.88
C SER A 189 -50.08 -29.39 0.04
N GLY A 190 -49.14 -29.07 0.93
CA GLY A 190 -48.45 -30.05 1.78
C GLY A 190 -47.26 -30.76 1.12
N GLU A 191 -47.07 -30.61 -0.19
CA GLU A 191 -45.97 -31.21 -0.95
C GLU A 191 -44.79 -30.24 -1.12
N ASN A 192 -43.56 -30.78 -1.10
CA ASN A 192 -42.31 -30.03 -1.30
C ASN A 192 -42.13 -28.77 -0.41
N VAL A 193 -42.77 -28.77 0.77
CA VAL A 193 -42.88 -27.58 1.65
C VAL A 193 -41.53 -26.96 1.97
N ALA A 194 -40.54 -27.76 2.39
CA ALA A 194 -39.23 -27.23 2.77
C ALA A 194 -38.50 -26.54 1.61
N ALA A 195 -38.60 -27.07 0.39
CA ALA A 195 -38.00 -26.46 -0.80
C ALA A 195 -38.77 -25.20 -1.25
N ALA A 196 -40.10 -25.19 -1.15
CA ALA A 196 -40.88 -23.99 -1.46
C ALA A 196 -40.63 -22.88 -0.43
N ALA A 197 -40.57 -23.24 0.85
CA ALA A 197 -40.29 -22.31 1.94
C ALA A 197 -38.89 -21.69 1.82
N ILE A 198 -37.83 -22.44 1.52
CA ILE A 198 -36.49 -21.84 1.40
C ILE A 198 -36.40 -20.85 0.21
N ASN A 199 -37.11 -21.12 -0.89
CA ASN A 199 -37.18 -20.18 -2.01
C ASN A 199 -38.05 -18.96 -1.69
N ALA A 200 -39.14 -19.13 -0.94
CA ALA A 200 -39.96 -18.02 -0.44
C ALA A 200 -39.17 -17.13 0.54
N ALA A 201 -38.30 -17.72 1.37
CA ALA A 201 -37.38 -16.98 2.22
C ALA A 201 -36.45 -16.11 1.36
N LEU A 202 -35.78 -16.69 0.36
CA LEU A 202 -34.92 -15.93 -0.55
C LEU A 202 -35.68 -14.78 -1.24
N ALA A 203 -36.88 -15.04 -1.77
CA ALA A 203 -37.70 -14.00 -2.39
C ALA A 203 -38.08 -12.88 -1.40
N SER A 204 -38.39 -13.24 -0.15
CA SER A 204 -38.70 -12.29 0.93
C SER A 204 -37.49 -11.42 1.28
N TYR A 205 -36.29 -12.02 1.32
CA TYR A 205 -35.05 -11.29 1.53
C TYR A 205 -34.80 -10.25 0.44
N MET A 206 -35.05 -10.60 -0.83
CA MET A 206 -34.86 -9.69 -1.96
C MET A 206 -35.77 -8.44 -1.93
N ILE A 207 -36.88 -8.48 -1.17
CA ILE A 207 -37.77 -7.34 -0.94
C ILE A 207 -37.65 -6.74 0.47
N ASN A 208 -36.61 -7.11 1.21
CA ASN A 208 -36.32 -6.67 2.58
C ASN A 208 -37.45 -6.98 3.60
N ASP A 209 -38.23 -8.05 3.36
CA ASP A 209 -39.21 -8.56 4.31
C ASP A 209 -38.59 -9.63 5.22
N LEU A 210 -37.85 -9.16 6.23
CA LEU A 210 -37.11 -10.02 7.15
C LEU A 210 -38.02 -10.88 8.03
N LYS A 211 -39.27 -10.44 8.31
CA LYS A 211 -40.22 -11.25 9.09
C LYS A 211 -40.67 -12.48 8.30
N SER A 212 -41.04 -12.28 7.03
CA SER A 212 -41.41 -13.40 6.15
C SER A 212 -40.20 -14.29 5.88
N TYR A 213 -39.01 -13.71 5.72
CA TYR A 213 -37.76 -14.48 5.63
C TYR A 213 -37.58 -15.43 6.82
N ASP A 214 -37.62 -14.93 8.05
CA ASP A 214 -37.44 -15.74 9.26
C ASP A 214 -38.51 -16.82 9.38
N TYR A 215 -39.77 -16.46 9.08
CA TYR A 215 -40.88 -17.40 9.07
C TYR A 215 -40.63 -18.56 8.10
N PHE A 216 -40.25 -18.25 6.87
CA PHE A 216 -40.04 -19.26 5.84
C PHE A 216 -38.79 -20.12 6.09
N VAL A 217 -37.70 -19.55 6.61
CA VAL A 217 -36.53 -20.34 7.05
C VAL A 217 -36.91 -21.30 8.18
N GLY A 218 -37.68 -20.82 9.17
CA GLY A 218 -38.20 -21.65 10.26
C GLY A 218 -39.10 -22.78 9.77
N LEU A 219 -40.00 -22.47 8.82
CA LEU A 219 -40.88 -23.45 8.20
C LEU A 219 -40.09 -24.50 7.41
N ALA A 220 -39.10 -24.08 6.63
CA ALA A 220 -38.23 -24.98 5.89
C ALA A 220 -37.49 -25.95 6.82
N ARG A 221 -36.95 -25.44 7.93
CA ARG A 221 -36.30 -26.25 8.97
C ARG A 221 -37.26 -27.25 9.60
N GLY A 222 -38.47 -26.83 9.95
CA GLY A 222 -39.49 -27.68 10.56
C GLY A 222 -40.02 -28.79 9.65
N LYS A 223 -39.86 -28.64 8.32
CA LYS A 223 -40.32 -29.58 7.30
C LYS A 223 -39.20 -30.35 6.60
N LEU A 224 -37.96 -30.22 7.09
CA LEU A 224 -36.79 -30.86 6.49
C LEU A 224 -36.81 -32.39 6.63
N SER A 225 -37.44 -32.93 7.68
CA SER A 225 -37.59 -34.38 7.87
C SER A 225 -38.28 -35.07 6.69
N ASP A 226 -39.16 -34.35 5.98
CA ASP A 226 -39.93 -34.88 4.84
C ASP A 226 -39.03 -35.15 3.61
N TRP A 227 -37.74 -34.79 3.70
CA TRP A 227 -36.75 -34.93 2.65
C TRP A 227 -35.63 -35.92 3.01
N TYR A 228 -35.63 -36.57 4.19
CA TYR A 228 -34.46 -37.31 4.70
C TYR A 228 -33.92 -38.42 3.78
N ASP A 229 -34.79 -39.04 2.99
CA ASP A 229 -34.51 -40.11 2.03
C ASP A 229 -34.44 -39.62 0.58
N LYS A 230 -34.65 -38.32 0.34
CA LYS A 230 -34.61 -37.73 -1.00
C LYS A 230 -33.18 -37.39 -1.41
N PRO A 231 -32.81 -37.55 -2.69
CA PRO A 231 -31.44 -37.24 -3.17
C PRO A 231 -30.98 -35.80 -2.87
N LEU A 232 -31.91 -34.84 -2.81
CA LEU A 232 -31.61 -33.42 -2.59
C LEU A 232 -31.51 -33.03 -1.11
N TYR A 233 -31.69 -33.97 -0.18
CA TYR A 233 -31.69 -33.70 1.26
C TYR A 233 -30.51 -32.86 1.73
N SER A 234 -29.29 -33.32 1.42
CA SER A 234 -28.07 -32.67 1.91
C SER A 234 -27.92 -31.25 1.40
N TYR A 235 -28.34 -30.98 0.16
CA TYR A 235 -28.30 -29.63 -0.39
C TYR A 235 -29.34 -28.73 0.30
N LEU A 236 -30.57 -29.21 0.47
CA LEU A 236 -31.61 -28.46 1.17
C LEU A 236 -31.25 -28.20 2.64
N TYR A 237 -30.68 -29.20 3.33
CA TYR A 237 -30.14 -29.05 4.68
C TYR A 237 -29.04 -27.98 4.73
N SER A 238 -28.14 -27.96 3.73
CA SER A 238 -27.08 -26.96 3.62
C SER A 238 -27.64 -25.55 3.45
N LEU A 239 -28.61 -25.37 2.55
CA LEU A 239 -29.25 -24.07 2.30
C LEU A 239 -30.00 -23.56 3.53
N ILE A 240 -30.77 -24.43 4.20
CA ILE A 240 -31.48 -24.06 5.43
C ILE A 240 -30.48 -23.59 6.49
N ASN A 241 -29.39 -24.32 6.70
CA ASN A 241 -28.37 -23.92 7.67
C ASN A 241 -27.64 -22.65 7.25
N PHE A 242 -27.32 -22.48 5.96
CA PHE A 242 -26.69 -21.27 5.43
C PHE A 242 -27.53 -20.02 5.67
N TYR A 243 -28.82 -20.05 5.28
CA TYR A 243 -29.75 -18.95 5.54
C TYR A 243 -30.07 -18.79 7.03
N SER A 244 -29.90 -19.84 7.83
CA SER A 244 -29.97 -19.74 9.28
C SER A 244 -28.69 -19.21 9.95
N GLN A 245 -27.66 -18.83 9.18
CA GLN A 245 -26.33 -18.44 9.66
C GLN A 245 -25.58 -19.55 10.44
N ASN A 246 -26.04 -20.81 10.32
CA ASN A 246 -25.42 -21.99 10.91
C ASN A 246 -24.35 -22.58 9.97
N TYR A 247 -23.33 -21.78 9.66
CA TYR A 247 -22.36 -22.09 8.60
C TYR A 247 -21.60 -23.42 8.79
N PHE A 248 -21.25 -23.79 10.02
CA PHE A 248 -20.56 -25.07 10.29
C PHE A 248 -21.44 -26.28 9.97
N ASN A 249 -22.73 -26.22 10.29
CA ASN A 249 -23.68 -27.29 9.94
C ASN A 249 -23.88 -27.36 8.43
N ALA A 250 -23.94 -26.21 7.75
CA ALA A 250 -24.00 -26.18 6.29
C ALA A 250 -22.75 -26.82 5.67
N LEU A 251 -21.54 -26.48 6.15
CA LEU A 251 -20.29 -27.07 5.65
C LEU A 251 -20.25 -28.59 5.80
N SER A 252 -20.79 -29.15 6.88
CA SER A 252 -20.83 -30.59 7.11
C SER A 252 -21.55 -31.33 5.97
N SER A 253 -22.74 -30.87 5.58
CA SER A 253 -23.54 -31.49 4.51
C SER A 253 -23.03 -31.15 3.11
N LEU A 254 -22.37 -30.00 2.93
CA LEU A 254 -21.72 -29.62 1.67
C LEU A 254 -20.51 -30.51 1.36
N LYS A 255 -19.73 -30.89 2.38
CA LYS A 255 -18.55 -31.76 2.25
C LYS A 255 -18.87 -33.25 2.19
N HIS A 256 -20.00 -33.65 2.77
CA HIS A 256 -20.44 -35.04 2.84
C HIS A 256 -21.87 -35.16 2.29
N PRO A 257 -22.10 -34.85 1.00
CA PRO A 257 -23.44 -34.89 0.45
C PRO A 257 -23.93 -36.32 0.31
N SER A 258 -25.22 -36.53 0.56
CA SER A 258 -25.90 -37.82 0.41
C SER A 258 -26.12 -38.25 -1.05
N SER A 259 -25.79 -37.38 -2.02
CA SER A 259 -25.89 -37.67 -3.46
C SER A 259 -24.93 -36.78 -4.27
N ASN A 260 -24.79 -37.08 -5.56
CA ASN A 260 -24.00 -36.26 -6.50
C ASN A 260 -24.77 -35.05 -7.08
N PHE A 261 -26.04 -34.85 -6.71
CA PHE A 261 -26.80 -33.68 -7.17
C PHE A 261 -26.20 -32.41 -6.58
N TYR A 262 -26.13 -31.35 -7.40
CA TYR A 262 -25.61 -30.03 -7.02
C TYR A 262 -24.17 -30.03 -6.50
N LYS A 263 -23.32 -30.97 -6.93
CA LYS A 263 -21.93 -31.08 -6.46
C LYS A 263 -21.15 -29.77 -6.66
N ASP A 264 -21.29 -29.15 -7.84
CA ASP A 264 -20.59 -27.91 -8.18
C ASP A 264 -21.14 -26.74 -7.35
N GLU A 265 -22.47 -26.63 -7.18
CA GLU A 265 -23.10 -25.62 -6.32
C GLU A 265 -22.73 -25.80 -4.85
N ASN A 266 -22.56 -27.04 -4.38
CA ASN A 266 -22.09 -27.32 -3.03
C ASN A 266 -20.69 -26.75 -2.81
N ALA A 267 -19.79 -27.00 -3.77
CA ALA A 267 -18.43 -26.48 -3.75
C ALA A 267 -18.38 -24.94 -3.80
N ILE A 268 -19.24 -24.30 -4.59
CA ILE A 268 -19.39 -22.84 -4.64
C ILE A 268 -19.90 -22.30 -3.30
N LEU A 269 -20.90 -22.94 -2.69
CA LEU A 269 -21.42 -22.47 -1.40
C LEU A 269 -20.38 -22.66 -0.28
N ALA A 270 -19.69 -23.79 -0.28
CA ALA A 270 -18.60 -24.05 0.66
C ALA A 270 -17.49 -23.03 0.52
N SER A 271 -17.08 -22.66 -0.71
CA SER A 271 -16.03 -21.67 -0.93
C SER A 271 -16.41 -20.29 -0.39
N LYS A 272 -17.65 -19.85 -0.59
CA LYS A 272 -18.19 -18.60 -0.04
C LYS A 272 -18.20 -18.62 1.49
N ILE A 273 -18.60 -19.74 2.10
CA ILE A 273 -18.59 -19.88 3.56
C ILE A 273 -17.15 -19.79 4.08
N TYR A 274 -16.20 -20.54 3.51
CA TYR A 274 -14.79 -20.46 3.93
C TYR A 274 -14.22 -19.04 3.80
N LEU A 275 -14.53 -18.36 2.68
CA LEU A 275 -14.11 -16.99 2.45
C LEU A 275 -14.68 -16.01 3.50
N SER A 276 -15.92 -16.22 3.96
CA SER A 276 -16.51 -15.40 5.03
C SER A 276 -15.76 -15.50 6.36
N PHE A 277 -15.05 -16.61 6.59
CA PHE A 277 -14.17 -16.82 7.74
C PHE A 277 -12.69 -16.51 7.44
N ASN A 278 -12.40 -15.88 6.29
CA ASN A 278 -11.06 -15.60 5.80
C ASN A 278 -10.17 -16.86 5.60
N ASP A 279 -10.79 -18.03 5.44
CA ASP A 279 -10.11 -19.30 5.12
C ASP A 279 -9.92 -19.42 3.61
N ASN A 280 -8.99 -18.62 3.07
CA ASN A 280 -8.74 -18.53 1.63
C ASN A 280 -8.30 -19.89 1.04
N TYR A 281 -7.58 -20.72 1.81
CA TYR A 281 -7.09 -22.02 1.36
C TYR A 281 -8.25 -23.00 1.11
N ASN A 282 -9.15 -23.19 2.08
CA ASN A 282 -10.29 -24.09 1.87
C ASN A 282 -11.31 -23.51 0.88
N ALA A 283 -11.41 -22.18 0.77
CA ALA A 283 -12.19 -21.54 -0.28
C ALA A 283 -11.67 -21.89 -1.68
N LEU A 284 -10.36 -21.74 -1.89
CA LEU A 284 -9.68 -22.07 -3.15
C LEU A 284 -9.82 -23.56 -3.47
N LYS A 285 -9.53 -24.42 -2.50
CA LYS A 285 -9.64 -25.88 -2.66
C LYS A 285 -11.04 -26.28 -3.11
N SER A 286 -12.08 -25.71 -2.49
CA SER A 286 -13.47 -25.99 -2.87
C SER A 286 -13.77 -25.58 -4.30
N LEU A 287 -13.25 -24.45 -4.79
CA LEU A 287 -13.44 -24.03 -6.19
C LEU A 287 -12.69 -24.91 -7.18
N LEU A 288 -11.49 -25.37 -6.84
CA LEU A 288 -10.68 -26.24 -7.72
C LEU A 288 -11.29 -27.64 -7.89
N ASP A 289 -12.15 -28.08 -6.97
CA ASP A 289 -12.86 -29.36 -7.05
C ASP A 289 -14.04 -29.35 -8.07
N ILE A 290 -14.36 -28.17 -8.63
CA ILE A 290 -15.46 -27.99 -9.59
C ILE A 290 -15.02 -28.38 -11.00
N SER A 291 -15.82 -29.23 -11.65
CA SER A 291 -15.50 -29.75 -13.00
C SER A 291 -16.12 -28.96 -14.16
N SER A 292 -17.09 -28.07 -13.90
CA SER A 292 -17.82 -27.33 -14.92
C SER A 292 -17.77 -25.82 -14.70
N GLY A 293 -17.68 -25.03 -15.77
CA GLY A 293 -17.64 -23.56 -15.70
C GLY A 293 -16.21 -22.97 -15.64
N ASP A 294 -16.13 -21.64 -15.73
CA ASP A 294 -14.86 -20.90 -15.71
C ASP A 294 -14.76 -20.06 -14.43
N TYR A 295 -14.04 -20.58 -13.43
CA TYR A 295 -13.80 -19.91 -12.15
C TYR A 295 -12.42 -19.25 -12.05
N ARG A 296 -11.67 -19.18 -13.15
CA ARG A 296 -10.28 -18.69 -13.14
C ARG A 296 -10.16 -17.30 -12.52
N PHE A 297 -11.11 -16.40 -12.76
CA PHE A 297 -11.11 -15.09 -12.09
C PHE A 297 -11.21 -15.20 -10.56
N SER A 298 -12.14 -16.00 -10.04
CA SER A 298 -12.34 -16.17 -8.60
C SER A 298 -11.13 -16.85 -7.94
N THR A 299 -10.58 -17.87 -8.61
CA THR A 299 -9.35 -18.54 -8.22
C THR A 299 -8.17 -17.56 -8.18
N GLY A 300 -8.03 -16.73 -9.21
CA GLY A 300 -7.00 -15.70 -9.28
C GLY A 300 -7.10 -14.65 -8.17
N LEU A 301 -8.32 -14.21 -7.83
CA LEU A 301 -8.55 -13.32 -6.68
C LEU A 301 -8.17 -14.00 -5.35
N LEU A 302 -8.44 -15.29 -5.17
CA LEU A 302 -8.04 -16.04 -3.97
C LEU A 302 -6.53 -16.21 -3.88
N TYR A 303 -5.85 -16.51 -4.99
CA TYR A 303 -4.38 -16.51 -5.04
C TYR A 303 -3.81 -15.15 -4.64
N ALA A 304 -4.37 -14.04 -5.15
CA ALA A 304 -3.94 -12.70 -4.78
C ALA A 304 -4.12 -12.41 -3.27
N ARG A 305 -5.23 -12.86 -2.67
CA ARG A 305 -5.46 -12.76 -1.20
C ARG A 305 -4.43 -13.55 -0.39
N MET A 306 -3.91 -14.64 -0.95
CA MET A 306 -2.89 -15.49 -0.32
C MET A 306 -1.45 -14.99 -0.57
N GLY A 307 -1.27 -13.93 -1.38
CA GLY A 307 0.05 -13.42 -1.75
C GLY A 307 0.71 -14.16 -2.92
N GLU A 308 0.01 -15.10 -3.55
CA GLU A 308 0.50 -15.88 -4.69
C GLU A 308 0.28 -15.11 -6.00
N TYR A 309 0.98 -13.99 -6.16
CA TYR A 309 0.69 -13.02 -7.22
C TYR A 309 0.97 -13.53 -8.63
N ASP A 310 1.96 -14.41 -8.82
CA ASP A 310 2.23 -15.03 -10.14
C ASP A 310 1.11 -15.97 -10.57
N LEU A 311 0.61 -16.81 -9.65
CA LEU A 311 -0.56 -17.67 -9.90
C LEU A 311 -1.82 -16.84 -10.11
N ALA A 312 -1.99 -15.76 -9.33
CA ALA A 312 -3.10 -14.83 -9.51
C ALA A 312 -3.10 -14.20 -10.90
N PHE A 313 -1.94 -13.75 -11.37
CA PHE A 313 -1.76 -13.19 -12.70
C PHE A 313 -2.14 -14.22 -13.77
N GLU A 314 -1.58 -15.43 -13.71
CA GLU A 314 -1.84 -16.49 -14.70
C GLU A 314 -3.35 -16.75 -14.85
N GLN A 315 -4.06 -16.88 -13.72
CA GLN A 315 -5.49 -17.15 -13.72
C GLN A 315 -6.33 -15.97 -14.25
N ILE A 316 -6.04 -14.74 -13.81
CA ILE A 316 -6.82 -13.55 -14.21
C ILE A 316 -6.55 -13.18 -15.67
N ASP A 317 -5.28 -13.18 -16.10
CA ASP A 317 -4.89 -12.85 -17.47
C ASP A 317 -5.49 -13.85 -18.48
N THR A 318 -5.38 -15.16 -18.18
CA THR A 318 -5.97 -16.20 -19.03
C THR A 318 -7.50 -16.05 -19.12
N TYR A 319 -8.16 -15.77 -17.99
CA TYR A 319 -9.61 -15.53 -17.96
C TYR A 319 -10.01 -14.35 -18.86
N ILE A 320 -9.27 -13.24 -18.80
CA ILE A 320 -9.53 -12.04 -19.61
C ILE A 320 -9.33 -12.33 -21.10
N ARG A 321 -8.24 -13.00 -21.47
CA ARG A 321 -7.90 -13.30 -22.87
C ARG A 321 -8.89 -14.28 -23.51
N ASP A 322 -9.17 -15.40 -22.86
CA ASP A 322 -10.01 -16.46 -23.43
C ASP A 322 -11.47 -16.00 -23.64
N ASN A 323 -11.96 -15.11 -22.78
CA ASN A 323 -13.34 -14.61 -22.83
C ASN A 323 -13.45 -13.23 -23.51
N ALA A 324 -12.36 -12.69 -24.06
CA ALA A 324 -12.28 -11.36 -24.67
C ALA A 324 -12.88 -10.24 -23.78
N ILE A 325 -12.62 -10.30 -22.47
CA ILE A 325 -13.26 -9.42 -21.48
C ILE A 325 -12.62 -8.02 -21.52
N ASN A 326 -13.46 -7.00 -21.72
CA ASN A 326 -13.06 -5.60 -21.62
C ASN A 326 -13.72 -4.87 -20.44
N ASN A 327 -14.00 -5.60 -19.35
CA ASN A 327 -14.66 -5.06 -18.18
C ASN A 327 -13.63 -4.45 -17.19
N PRO A 328 -13.87 -3.21 -16.70
CA PRO A 328 -13.00 -2.55 -15.73
C PRO A 328 -12.66 -3.35 -14.48
N LYS A 329 -13.59 -4.19 -13.98
CA LYS A 329 -13.38 -4.96 -12.75
C LYS A 329 -12.19 -5.91 -12.89
N GLU A 330 -12.20 -6.74 -13.92
CA GLU A 330 -11.17 -7.74 -14.17
C GLU A 330 -9.83 -7.07 -14.49
N LYS A 331 -9.85 -6.00 -15.31
CA LYS A 331 -8.64 -5.25 -15.68
C LYS A 331 -8.01 -4.52 -14.49
N ILE A 332 -8.80 -3.90 -13.61
CA ILE A 332 -8.26 -3.26 -12.40
C ILE A 332 -7.69 -4.33 -11.45
N ALA A 333 -8.36 -5.48 -11.28
CA ALA A 333 -7.81 -6.58 -10.49
C ALA A 333 -6.44 -7.05 -11.05
N LEU A 334 -6.33 -7.23 -12.37
CA LEU A 334 -5.06 -7.55 -13.02
C LEU A 334 -4.01 -6.46 -12.77
N GLY A 335 -4.36 -5.18 -12.92
CA GLY A 335 -3.46 -4.06 -12.64
C GLY A 335 -2.95 -4.05 -11.21
N LEU A 336 -3.81 -4.33 -10.22
CA LEU A 336 -3.42 -4.43 -8.81
C LEU A 336 -2.46 -5.61 -8.56
N VAL A 337 -2.68 -6.75 -9.21
CA VAL A 337 -1.75 -7.89 -9.16
C VAL A 337 -0.41 -7.52 -9.78
N GLU A 338 -0.41 -6.80 -10.91
CA GLU A 338 0.84 -6.36 -11.56
C GLU A 338 1.61 -5.32 -10.73
N ILE A 339 0.93 -4.47 -9.96
CA ILE A 339 1.60 -3.59 -8.97
C ILE A 339 2.35 -4.45 -7.95
N LYS A 340 1.74 -5.54 -7.45
CA LYS A 340 2.37 -6.46 -6.49
C LYS A 340 3.52 -7.28 -7.09
N ARG A 341 3.50 -7.50 -8.41
CA ARG A 341 4.57 -8.14 -9.18
C ARG A 341 5.65 -7.18 -9.67
N SER A 342 5.56 -5.90 -9.33
CA SER A 342 6.48 -4.84 -9.80
C SER A 342 6.48 -4.60 -11.32
N ASN A 343 5.41 -4.98 -12.05
CA ASN A 343 5.32 -4.83 -13.50
C ASN A 343 4.66 -3.49 -13.89
N PHE A 344 5.28 -2.37 -13.50
CA PHE A 344 4.68 -1.04 -13.59
C PHE A 344 4.38 -0.56 -15.01
N ALA A 345 5.16 -1.00 -16.01
CA ALA A 345 4.86 -0.75 -17.41
C ALA A 345 3.48 -1.32 -17.81
N GLN A 346 3.17 -2.54 -17.35
CA GLN A 346 1.88 -3.18 -17.62
C GLN A 346 0.74 -2.49 -16.88
N VAL A 347 0.97 -2.09 -15.63
CA VAL A 347 -0.02 -1.29 -14.86
C VAL A 347 -0.41 -0.03 -15.63
N SER A 348 0.58 0.70 -16.16
CA SER A 348 0.32 1.88 -16.99
C SER A 348 -0.50 1.55 -18.24
N ASN A 349 -0.11 0.51 -18.98
CA ASN A 349 -0.83 0.10 -20.19
C ASN A 349 -2.30 -0.25 -19.90
N ILE A 350 -2.56 -0.98 -18.81
CA ILE A 350 -3.91 -1.35 -18.38
C ILE A 350 -4.73 -0.10 -18.05
N TYR A 351 -4.16 0.85 -17.31
CA TYR A 351 -4.87 2.07 -16.91
C TYR A 351 -5.11 3.01 -18.08
N GLU A 352 -4.15 3.20 -18.98
CA GLU A 352 -4.33 3.97 -20.21
C GLU A 352 -5.43 3.36 -21.09
N ASP A 353 -5.48 2.03 -21.20
CA ASP A 353 -6.50 1.35 -21.98
C ASP A 353 -7.91 1.54 -21.40
N LEU A 354 -8.06 1.39 -20.07
CA LEU A 354 -9.33 1.66 -19.39
C LEU A 354 -9.81 3.10 -19.57
N LEU A 355 -8.88 4.07 -19.55
CA LEU A 355 -9.19 5.49 -19.69
C LEU A 355 -9.62 5.88 -21.11
N LYS A 356 -9.49 5.00 -22.11
CA LYS A 356 -10.04 5.24 -23.47
C LYS A 356 -11.56 5.11 -23.52
N SER A 357 -12.14 4.25 -22.69
CA SER A 357 -13.59 3.92 -22.72
C SER A 357 -14.33 4.20 -21.41
N HIS A 358 -13.63 4.58 -20.34
CA HIS A 358 -14.23 4.83 -19.02
C HIS A 358 -13.78 6.15 -18.41
N SER A 359 -14.68 6.81 -17.67
CA SER A 359 -14.33 8.00 -16.88
C SER A 359 -13.64 7.60 -15.57
N GLN A 360 -12.77 8.45 -15.03
CA GLN A 360 -12.11 8.20 -13.75
C GLN A 360 -13.09 7.93 -12.61
N GLU A 361 -14.22 8.67 -12.58
CA GLU A 361 -15.28 8.49 -11.58
C GLU A 361 -15.88 7.08 -11.61
N SER A 362 -16.05 6.49 -12.80
CA SER A 362 -16.57 5.12 -12.94
C SER A 362 -15.58 4.04 -12.45
N LEU A 363 -14.28 4.34 -12.44
CA LEU A 363 -13.22 3.41 -12.04
C LEU A 363 -12.92 3.50 -10.54
N GLN A 364 -13.12 4.66 -9.91
CA GLN A 364 -12.72 4.94 -8.52
C GLN A 364 -13.28 3.96 -7.49
N ASN A 365 -14.49 3.43 -7.71
CA ASN A 365 -15.16 2.53 -6.77
C ASN A 365 -14.82 1.06 -6.98
N ILE A 366 -14.00 0.73 -7.99
CA ILE A 366 -13.62 -0.64 -8.31
C ILE A 366 -12.34 -0.98 -7.55
N TYR A 367 -12.46 -1.84 -6.54
CA TYR A 367 -11.35 -2.23 -5.65
C TYR A 367 -10.57 -1.03 -5.12
N PRO A 368 -11.24 -0.10 -4.39
CA PRO A 368 -10.54 1.05 -3.82
C PRO A 368 -9.38 0.56 -2.97
N ILE A 369 -8.27 1.29 -3.01
CA ILE A 369 -7.06 0.93 -2.26
C ILE A 369 -6.80 1.93 -1.16
N LYS A 370 -6.21 1.45 -0.07
CA LYS A 370 -5.63 2.28 0.97
C LYS A 370 -4.11 2.08 0.94
N VAL A 371 -3.39 3.18 0.79
CA VAL A 371 -1.93 3.17 0.85
C VAL A 371 -1.51 2.96 2.29
N LYS A 372 -0.55 2.05 2.50
CA LYS A 372 0.04 1.77 3.80
C LYS A 372 1.56 1.69 3.69
N LEU A 373 2.23 1.73 4.83
CA LEU A 373 3.64 1.37 4.88
C LEU A 373 3.79 -0.15 4.77
N ALA A 374 4.86 -0.61 4.14
CA ALA A 374 5.12 -2.04 3.96
C ALA A 374 5.34 -2.74 5.30
N ASP A 375 4.72 -3.91 5.50
CA ASP A 375 4.84 -4.67 6.76
C ASP A 375 6.30 -5.10 7.03
N SER A 376 7.09 -5.26 5.96
CA SER A 376 8.53 -5.56 6.02
C SER A 376 9.39 -4.47 6.66
N LEU A 377 8.84 -3.29 6.97
CA LEU A 377 9.52 -2.25 7.74
C LEU A 377 9.44 -2.49 9.26
N PHE A 378 8.37 -3.14 9.73
CA PHE A 378 8.01 -3.17 11.16
C PHE A 378 7.81 -4.58 11.72
N ASP A 379 7.36 -5.54 10.91
CA ASP A 379 7.23 -6.92 11.36
C ASP A 379 8.63 -7.51 11.52
N ILE A 380 9.05 -7.60 12.77
CA ILE A 380 10.36 -8.12 13.13
C ILE A 380 10.57 -9.52 12.55
N ASN A 381 9.56 -10.40 12.47
CA ASN A 381 9.76 -11.73 11.90
C ASN A 381 9.99 -11.67 10.39
N LEU A 382 9.29 -10.79 9.66
CA LEU A 382 9.53 -10.58 8.23
C LEU A 382 10.90 -9.92 7.97
N VAL A 383 11.25 -8.90 8.74
CA VAL A 383 12.57 -8.26 8.70
C VAL A 383 13.65 -9.31 8.94
N GLN A 384 13.48 -10.15 9.96
CA GLN A 384 14.42 -11.21 10.31
C GLN A 384 14.55 -12.28 9.22
N LYS A 385 13.44 -12.71 8.64
CA LYS A 385 13.43 -13.68 7.53
C LYS A 385 14.20 -13.16 6.32
N ASN A 386 14.12 -11.85 6.06
CA ASN A 386 14.64 -11.23 4.85
C ASN A 386 16.01 -10.59 5.02
N PHE A 387 16.50 -10.40 6.26
CA PHE A 387 17.72 -9.63 6.56
C PHE A 387 18.97 -10.11 5.80
N TRP A 388 19.18 -11.43 5.73
CA TRP A 388 20.28 -12.05 4.98
C TRP A 388 19.94 -12.32 3.51
N ASN A 389 18.66 -12.24 3.15
CA ASN A 389 18.12 -12.62 1.84
C ASN A 389 17.60 -11.38 1.10
N LEU A 390 18.38 -10.31 1.11
CA LEU A 390 18.07 -9.10 0.36
C LEU A 390 18.04 -9.39 -1.15
N SER A 391 17.16 -8.71 -1.87
CA SER A 391 17.16 -8.79 -3.33
C SER A 391 18.49 -8.28 -3.90
N GLN A 392 18.84 -8.69 -5.13
CA GLN A 392 20.08 -8.24 -5.77
C GLN A 392 20.21 -6.70 -5.77
N ARG A 393 19.11 -5.99 -6.04
CA ARG A 393 19.07 -4.52 -6.00
C ARG A 393 19.30 -3.95 -4.62
N GLN A 394 18.72 -4.56 -3.59
CA GLN A 394 18.94 -4.15 -2.20
C GLN A 394 20.40 -4.36 -1.77
N ASN A 395 21.01 -5.48 -2.18
CA ASN A 395 22.44 -5.71 -1.96
C ASN A 395 23.32 -4.66 -2.65
N ILE A 396 23.03 -4.31 -3.91
CA ILE A 396 23.75 -3.24 -4.63
C ILE A 396 23.69 -1.92 -3.85
N LEU A 397 22.51 -1.52 -3.38
CA LEU A 397 22.35 -0.30 -2.59
C LEU A 397 23.20 -0.31 -1.31
N VAL A 398 23.12 -1.37 -0.52
CA VAL A 398 23.89 -1.47 0.74
C VAL A 398 25.39 -1.46 0.46
N ASN A 399 25.86 -2.28 -0.49
CA ASN A 399 27.27 -2.40 -0.84
C ASN A 399 27.87 -1.07 -1.31
N TYR A 400 27.15 -0.34 -2.17
CA TYR A 400 27.63 0.94 -2.71
C TYR A 400 27.67 2.03 -1.64
N ARG A 401 26.71 2.05 -0.72
CA ARG A 401 26.73 2.98 0.41
C ARG A 401 27.93 2.73 1.34
N VAL A 402 28.29 1.47 1.58
CA VAL A 402 29.51 1.11 2.33
C VAL A 402 30.76 1.60 1.59
N LEU A 403 30.85 1.39 0.27
CA LEU A 403 31.98 1.86 -0.53
C LEU A 403 32.10 3.40 -0.53
N PHE A 404 31.00 4.13 -0.68
CA PHE A 404 31.00 5.59 -0.60
C PHE A 404 31.36 6.09 0.80
N TYR A 405 30.93 5.41 1.86
CA TYR A 405 31.26 5.79 3.22
C TYR A 405 32.77 5.73 3.49
N PHE A 406 33.45 4.66 3.04
CA PHE A 406 34.88 4.48 3.26
C PHE A 406 35.77 5.07 2.15
N ALA A 407 35.18 5.69 1.13
CA ALA A 407 35.93 6.32 0.06
C ALA A 407 36.70 7.56 0.58
N PRO A 408 37.97 7.74 0.16
CA PRO A 408 38.77 8.85 0.65
C PRO A 408 38.38 10.18 -0.01
N PHE A 409 38.18 11.21 0.80
CA PHE A 409 38.18 12.58 0.27
C PHE A 409 39.57 12.95 -0.25
N ARG A 410 39.59 13.67 -1.36
CA ARG A 410 40.83 14.08 -2.03
C ARG A 410 41.23 15.48 -1.61
N VAL A 411 42.48 15.63 -1.21
CA VAL A 411 43.16 16.92 -1.05
C VAL A 411 44.01 17.17 -2.30
N PHE A 412 44.00 18.41 -2.78
CA PHE A 412 44.78 18.82 -3.95
C PHE A 412 46.27 19.02 -3.60
N ASP A 413 47.12 18.97 -4.63
CA ASP A 413 48.57 19.09 -4.53
C ASP A 413 49.04 20.53 -4.24
N VAL A 414 49.57 20.72 -3.02
CA VAL A 414 50.13 21.99 -2.56
C VAL A 414 51.37 22.38 -3.37
N GLU A 415 52.14 21.43 -3.88
CA GLU A 415 53.36 21.68 -4.66
C GLU A 415 53.04 22.35 -6.01
N ASN A 416 51.98 21.93 -6.69
CA ASN A 416 51.54 22.57 -7.93
C ASN A 416 51.11 24.04 -7.69
N THR A 417 50.40 24.29 -6.59
CA THR A 417 50.00 25.66 -6.19
C THR A 417 51.23 26.54 -5.91
N LEU A 418 52.21 26.01 -5.17
CA LEU A 418 53.47 26.70 -4.86
C LEU A 418 54.33 26.91 -6.12
N SER A 419 54.33 25.96 -7.05
CA SER A 419 55.03 26.04 -8.33
C SER A 419 54.47 27.18 -9.19
N LEU A 420 53.15 27.29 -9.34
CA LEU A 420 52.49 28.36 -10.11
C LEU A 420 52.70 29.75 -9.50
N LEU A 421 52.73 29.86 -8.17
CA LEU A 421 53.07 31.11 -7.49
C LEU A 421 54.54 31.50 -7.71
N ARG A 422 55.45 30.52 -7.70
CA ARG A 422 56.88 30.72 -8.02
C ARG A 422 57.07 31.12 -9.48
N GLU A 423 56.39 30.45 -10.42
CA GLU A 423 56.37 30.77 -11.85
C GLU A 423 55.87 32.21 -12.07
N GLY A 424 54.73 32.56 -11.48
CA GLY A 424 54.20 33.92 -11.54
C GLY A 424 55.16 34.98 -10.98
N GLY A 425 55.83 34.67 -9.86
CA GLY A 425 56.88 35.52 -9.29
C GLY A 425 58.14 35.63 -10.17
N LEU A 426 58.49 34.60 -10.93
CA LEU A 426 59.60 34.61 -11.89
C LEU A 426 59.25 35.39 -13.16
N GLU A 427 58.05 35.21 -13.72
CA GLU A 427 57.56 35.95 -14.89
C GLU A 427 57.41 37.45 -14.61
N LEU A 428 57.02 37.83 -13.38
CA LEU A 428 57.04 39.24 -12.93
C LEU A 428 58.46 39.83 -12.96
N ARG A 429 59.47 39.03 -12.60
CA ARG A 429 60.89 39.46 -12.63
C ARG A 429 61.45 39.54 -14.06
N MET A 430 60.78 38.92 -15.02
CA MET A 430 61.13 38.95 -16.44
C MET A 430 60.30 39.98 -17.24
N ASP A 431 59.51 40.83 -16.57
CA ASP A 431 58.62 41.85 -17.17
C ASP A 431 57.50 41.27 -18.07
N ASN A 432 57.22 39.97 -17.97
CA ASN A 432 56.15 39.28 -18.69
C ASN A 432 54.83 39.37 -17.90
N ILE A 433 54.30 40.59 -17.76
CA ILE A 433 53.16 40.91 -16.89
C ILE A 433 51.91 40.06 -17.19
N GLU A 434 51.64 39.73 -18.45
CA GLU A 434 50.47 38.93 -18.83
C GLU A 434 50.57 37.48 -18.35
N LYS A 435 51.72 36.82 -18.54
CA LYS A 435 51.97 35.46 -18.08
C LYS A 435 52.06 35.38 -16.56
N ALA A 436 52.70 36.36 -15.95
CA ALA A 436 52.75 36.54 -14.52
C ALA A 436 51.36 36.67 -13.89
N SER A 437 50.53 37.56 -14.43
CA SER A 437 49.14 37.76 -14.00
C SER A 437 48.34 36.46 -14.14
N SER A 438 48.44 35.78 -15.28
CA SER A 438 47.78 34.49 -15.51
C SER A 438 48.22 33.40 -14.51
N ALA A 439 49.51 33.26 -14.24
CA ALA A 439 50.06 32.25 -13.32
C ALA A 439 49.70 32.56 -11.86
N LEU A 440 49.75 33.83 -11.44
CA LEU A 440 49.37 34.26 -10.09
C LEU A 440 47.87 34.14 -9.84
N LEU A 441 47.02 34.53 -10.80
CA LEU A 441 45.56 34.34 -10.70
C LEU A 441 45.21 32.85 -10.61
N ARG A 442 45.90 31.98 -11.37
CA ARG A 442 45.77 30.52 -11.25
C ARG A 442 46.23 30.00 -9.88
N GLY A 443 47.36 30.50 -9.36
CA GLY A 443 47.86 30.15 -8.03
C GLY A 443 46.91 30.61 -6.90
N GLU A 444 46.37 31.82 -6.99
CA GLU A 444 45.38 32.35 -6.03
C GLU A 444 44.08 31.52 -6.08
N MET A 445 43.57 31.23 -7.28
CA MET A 445 42.40 30.38 -7.51
C MET A 445 42.58 29.01 -6.85
N LEU A 446 43.70 28.33 -7.11
CA LEU A 446 44.03 27.04 -6.50
C LEU A 446 44.14 27.15 -4.98
N SER A 447 44.77 28.20 -4.44
CA SER A 447 44.87 28.42 -3.00
C SER A 447 43.49 28.59 -2.33
N ARG A 448 42.56 29.32 -2.96
CA ARG A 448 41.18 29.49 -2.47
C ARG A 448 40.41 28.17 -2.52
N ILE A 449 40.54 27.41 -3.61
CA ILE A 449 39.94 26.07 -3.73
C ILE A 449 40.47 25.14 -2.64
N ASN A 450 41.79 25.10 -2.43
CA ASN A 450 42.43 24.29 -1.41
C ASN A 450 41.93 24.64 0.00
N THR A 451 41.72 25.93 0.27
CA THR A 451 41.15 26.40 1.53
C THR A 451 39.73 25.86 1.72
N ASN A 452 38.87 25.97 0.71
CA ASN A 452 37.49 25.47 0.77
C ASN A 452 37.45 23.94 0.93
N ILE A 453 38.26 23.20 0.18
CA ILE A 453 38.36 21.73 0.31
C ILE A 453 38.85 21.35 1.71
N THR A 454 39.90 21.99 2.21
CA THR A 454 40.44 21.74 3.56
C THR A 454 39.40 22.04 4.64
N GLN A 455 38.68 23.15 4.52
CA GLN A 455 37.62 23.49 5.46
C GLN A 455 36.47 22.48 5.42
N SER A 456 36.06 22.05 4.22
CA SER A 456 35.02 21.03 4.06
C SER A 456 35.43 19.70 4.67
N ILE A 457 36.66 19.24 4.41
CA ILE A 457 37.20 18.01 5.01
C ILE A 457 37.30 18.14 6.53
N ARG A 458 37.67 19.33 7.05
CA ARG A 458 37.67 19.59 8.49
C ARG A 458 36.26 19.46 9.09
N GLU A 459 35.23 19.93 8.40
CA GLU A 459 33.84 19.74 8.83
C GLU A 459 33.43 18.26 8.78
N ILE A 460 33.82 17.51 7.74
CA ILE A 460 33.61 16.05 7.67
C ILE A 460 34.29 15.32 8.83
N LEU A 461 35.53 15.67 9.17
CA LEU A 461 36.28 15.09 10.29
C LEU A 461 35.67 15.45 11.66
N LYS A 462 34.89 16.52 11.74
CA LYS A 462 34.04 16.87 12.89
C LYS A 462 32.65 16.26 12.79
N TYR A 463 32.44 15.36 11.84
CA TYR A 463 31.17 14.70 11.56
C TYR A 463 30.07 15.69 11.19
N ASN A 464 30.35 16.79 10.49
CA ASN A 464 29.34 17.75 10.03
C ASN A 464 29.28 17.78 8.50
N ILE A 465 28.61 16.78 7.93
CA ILE A 465 28.57 16.59 6.48
C ILE A 465 27.71 17.65 5.77
N ASN A 466 26.68 18.17 6.43
CA ASN A 466 25.81 19.21 5.86
C ASN A 466 26.55 20.54 5.69
N ASN A 467 27.35 20.96 6.67
CA ASN A 467 28.19 22.15 6.52
C ASN A 467 29.25 21.96 5.43
N ALA A 468 29.86 20.77 5.36
CA ALA A 468 30.81 20.46 4.29
C ALA A 468 30.16 20.54 2.90
N LEU A 469 28.91 20.06 2.78
CA LEU A 469 28.12 20.17 1.55
C LEU A 469 27.94 21.63 1.13
N GLU A 470 27.53 22.50 2.06
CA GLU A 470 27.30 23.92 1.75
C GLU A 470 28.60 24.62 1.32
N ILE A 471 29.72 24.37 2.00
CA ILE A 471 31.03 24.92 1.61
C ILE A 471 31.41 24.45 0.19
N MET A 472 31.29 23.16 -0.10
CA MET A 472 31.63 22.60 -1.41
C MET A 472 30.69 23.06 -2.52
N LYS A 473 29.38 23.19 -2.25
CA LYS A 473 28.40 23.75 -3.19
C LYS A 473 28.80 25.17 -3.58
N GLN A 474 29.04 26.05 -2.60
CA GLN A 474 29.47 27.44 -2.85
C GLN A 474 30.78 27.49 -3.64
N ALA A 475 31.76 26.65 -3.28
CA ALA A 475 33.00 26.56 -4.03
C ALA A 475 32.77 26.10 -5.48
N SER A 476 31.85 25.16 -5.71
CA SER A 476 31.57 24.62 -7.06
C SER A 476 30.87 25.62 -7.99
N LEU A 477 30.14 26.58 -7.43
CA LEU A 477 29.55 27.69 -8.21
C LEU A 477 30.63 28.62 -8.77
N VAL A 478 31.69 28.85 -7.99
CA VAL A 478 32.82 29.69 -8.41
C VAL A 478 33.80 28.92 -9.28
N TYR A 479 34.01 27.63 -9.00
CA TYR A 479 35.01 26.77 -9.63
C TYR A 479 34.41 25.51 -10.24
N PRO A 480 33.52 25.64 -11.24
CA PRO A 480 32.73 24.52 -11.74
C PRO A 480 33.56 23.44 -12.43
N ASN A 481 34.74 23.75 -12.95
CA ASN A 481 35.57 22.82 -13.72
C ASN A 481 36.77 22.27 -12.94
N HIS A 482 36.75 22.36 -11.61
CA HIS A 482 37.81 21.79 -10.77
C HIS A 482 37.51 20.32 -10.43
N GLN A 483 38.26 19.37 -11.02
CA GLN A 483 37.98 17.93 -10.96
C GLN A 483 37.89 17.38 -9.52
N VAL A 484 38.87 17.65 -8.65
CA VAL A 484 38.85 17.19 -7.24
C VAL A 484 37.65 17.74 -6.47
N LEU A 485 37.22 18.97 -6.77
CA LEU A 485 36.08 19.59 -6.12
C LEU A 485 34.79 18.89 -6.55
N GLN A 486 34.66 18.56 -7.83
CA GLN A 486 33.54 17.79 -8.36
C GLN A 486 33.50 16.38 -7.75
N TYR A 487 34.64 15.69 -7.66
CA TYR A 487 34.72 14.38 -7.02
C TYR A 487 34.24 14.42 -5.57
N ASN A 488 34.81 15.32 -4.76
CA ASN A 488 34.47 15.38 -3.35
C ASN A 488 33.01 15.80 -3.13
N LEU A 489 32.49 16.74 -3.92
CA LEU A 489 31.08 17.13 -3.84
C LEU A 489 30.16 15.96 -4.22
N GLY A 490 30.51 15.20 -5.26
CA GLY A 490 29.82 13.96 -5.62
C GLY A 490 29.83 12.94 -4.48
N LEU A 491 30.96 12.79 -3.79
CA LEU A 491 31.09 11.89 -2.65
C LEU A 491 30.23 12.32 -1.46
N ILE A 492 30.16 13.61 -1.15
CA ILE A 492 29.26 14.13 -0.11
C ILE A 492 27.80 13.82 -0.46
N TYR A 493 27.37 14.08 -1.70
CA TYR A 493 26.01 13.76 -2.12
C TYR A 493 25.72 12.25 -2.01
N ALA A 494 26.65 11.39 -2.42
CA ALA A 494 26.49 9.94 -2.29
C ALA A 494 26.40 9.47 -0.83
N GLN A 495 27.19 10.07 0.08
CA GLN A 495 27.13 9.81 1.52
C GLN A 495 25.83 10.32 2.17
N LEU A 496 25.13 11.24 1.52
CA LEU A 496 23.80 11.75 1.86
C LEU A 496 22.67 11.07 1.08
N ASN A 497 22.94 9.94 0.42
CA ASN A 497 22.01 9.19 -0.42
C ASN A 497 21.38 9.97 -1.61
N ASP A 498 21.94 11.14 -1.98
CA ASP A 498 21.53 11.89 -3.18
C ASP A 498 22.32 11.41 -4.40
N PHE A 499 21.97 10.21 -4.86
CA PHE A 499 22.69 9.55 -5.95
C PHE A 499 22.53 10.26 -7.30
N GLU A 500 21.47 11.05 -7.49
CA GLU A 500 21.26 11.80 -8.73
C GLU A 500 22.26 12.97 -8.85
N ASN A 501 22.45 13.75 -7.78
CA ASN A 501 23.46 14.80 -7.77
C ASN A 501 24.88 14.21 -7.69
N ALA A 502 25.07 13.14 -6.92
CA ALA A 502 26.35 12.41 -6.90
C ALA A 502 26.78 11.99 -8.31
N LYS A 503 25.87 11.35 -9.07
CA LYS A 503 26.09 10.96 -10.47
C LYS A 503 26.56 12.13 -11.33
N LYS A 504 25.85 13.27 -11.29
CA LYS A 504 26.21 14.46 -12.08
C LYS A 504 27.63 14.93 -11.78
N HIS A 505 27.99 14.98 -10.50
CA HIS A 505 29.30 15.45 -10.07
C HIS A 505 30.43 14.45 -10.37
N PHE A 506 30.19 13.14 -10.23
CA PHE A 506 31.17 12.12 -10.60
C PHE A 506 31.41 12.04 -12.11
N ILE A 507 30.35 12.10 -12.94
CA ILE A 507 30.49 12.20 -14.40
C ILE A 507 31.33 13.41 -14.76
N LYS A 508 31.05 14.56 -14.13
CA LYS A 508 31.81 15.79 -14.39
C LYS A 508 33.26 15.66 -13.95
N ALA A 509 33.54 15.08 -12.80
CA ALA A 509 34.90 14.83 -12.34
C ALA A 509 35.67 13.93 -13.31
N TYR A 510 35.04 12.85 -13.78
CA TYR A 510 35.63 11.92 -14.75
C TYR A 510 35.90 12.56 -16.12
N HIS A 511 34.99 13.38 -16.65
CA HIS A 511 35.22 14.07 -17.93
C HIS A 511 36.25 15.21 -17.84
N LEU A 512 36.52 15.74 -16.65
CA LEU A 512 37.59 16.71 -16.45
C LEU A 512 38.98 16.06 -16.41
N ASP A 513 39.06 14.77 -16.06
CA ASP A 513 40.28 13.96 -16.09
C ASP A 513 39.92 12.49 -16.32
N GLU A 514 40.05 12.01 -17.56
CA GLU A 514 39.70 10.63 -17.94
C GLU A 514 40.62 9.58 -17.28
N ASN A 515 41.77 9.99 -16.73
CA ASN A 515 42.62 9.11 -15.92
C ASN A 515 42.04 8.85 -14.53
N ASP A 516 41.02 9.61 -14.11
CA ASP A 516 40.32 9.44 -12.85
C ASP A 516 39.23 8.36 -12.93
N VAL A 517 39.68 7.14 -13.18
CA VAL A 517 38.83 5.94 -13.28
C VAL A 517 37.88 5.79 -12.08
N LEU A 518 38.32 6.16 -10.87
CA LEU A 518 37.49 6.03 -9.66
C LEU A 518 36.21 6.89 -9.76
N SER A 519 36.31 8.13 -10.27
CA SER A 519 35.13 8.96 -10.52
C SER A 519 34.20 8.32 -11.56
N GLY A 520 34.77 7.72 -12.61
CA GLY A 520 34.00 6.96 -13.59
C GLY A 520 33.24 5.79 -12.95
N ILE A 521 33.93 4.97 -12.14
CA ILE A 521 33.30 3.84 -11.46
C ILE A 521 32.20 4.32 -10.50
N PHE A 522 32.42 5.41 -9.76
CA PHE A 522 31.40 6.01 -8.89
C PHE A 522 30.21 6.58 -9.66
N ALA A 523 30.43 7.15 -10.84
CA ALA A 523 29.36 7.54 -11.74
C ALA A 523 28.54 6.31 -12.18
N LEU A 524 29.20 5.20 -12.54
CA LEU A 524 28.54 3.95 -12.92
C LEU A 524 27.73 3.35 -11.76
N MET A 525 28.26 3.36 -10.54
CA MET A 525 27.53 2.97 -9.33
C MET A 525 26.26 3.81 -9.17
N CYS A 526 26.36 5.14 -9.30
CA CYS A 526 25.20 6.01 -9.19
C CYS A 526 24.20 5.79 -10.34
N HIS A 527 24.65 5.50 -11.57
CA HIS A 527 23.77 5.12 -12.68
C HIS A 527 22.89 3.93 -12.33
N GLN A 528 23.47 2.89 -11.71
CA GLN A 528 22.73 1.70 -11.25
C GLN A 528 21.75 2.02 -10.11
N LEU A 529 22.12 2.90 -9.18
CA LEU A 529 21.25 3.33 -8.07
C LEU A 529 20.10 4.24 -8.52
N THR A 530 20.28 4.99 -9.61
CA THR A 530 19.25 5.89 -10.16
C THR A 530 18.49 5.29 -11.34
N TYR A 531 18.62 3.97 -11.58
CA TYR A 531 17.95 3.26 -12.68
C TYR A 531 18.16 3.89 -14.07
N SER A 532 19.34 4.46 -14.30
CA SER A 532 19.67 5.15 -15.55
C SER A 532 20.75 4.41 -16.31
N ASP A 533 20.71 4.47 -17.65
CA ASP A 533 21.68 3.79 -18.51
C ASP A 533 23.11 4.32 -18.29
N GLY A 534 24.01 3.44 -17.88
CA GLY A 534 25.43 3.72 -17.64
C GLY A 534 26.36 3.14 -18.71
N ASN A 535 25.84 2.57 -19.80
CA ASN A 535 26.64 1.86 -20.81
C ASN A 535 27.73 2.72 -21.45
N ARG A 536 27.45 4.00 -21.69
CA ARG A 536 28.45 4.93 -22.22
C ARG A 536 29.63 5.08 -21.26
N ILE A 537 29.37 5.40 -20.00
CA ILE A 537 30.41 5.53 -18.97
C ILE A 537 31.17 4.22 -18.80
N PHE A 538 30.48 3.08 -18.82
CA PHE A 538 31.11 1.76 -18.78
C PHE A 538 32.14 1.55 -19.91
N ASN A 539 31.76 1.90 -21.15
CA ASN A 539 32.64 1.80 -22.31
C ASN A 539 33.81 2.80 -22.22
N ASP A 540 33.54 4.03 -21.79
CA ASP A 540 34.56 5.07 -21.61
C ASP A 540 35.60 4.63 -20.57
N ILE A 541 35.17 4.04 -19.45
CA ILE A 541 36.06 3.48 -18.42
C ILE A 541 36.88 2.34 -18.99
N THR A 542 36.26 1.40 -19.70
CA THR A 542 36.95 0.24 -20.28
C THR A 542 38.07 0.71 -21.22
N TYR A 543 37.77 1.65 -22.11
CA TYR A 543 38.76 2.22 -23.03
C TYR A 543 39.87 2.98 -22.28
N SER A 544 39.51 3.79 -21.30
CA SER A 544 40.50 4.60 -20.56
C SER A 544 41.42 3.72 -19.73
N PHE A 545 40.86 2.70 -19.04
CA PHE A 545 41.61 1.78 -18.20
C PHE A 545 42.71 1.04 -18.97
N ASP A 546 42.43 0.58 -20.19
CA ASP A 546 43.40 -0.12 -21.04
C ASP A 546 44.53 0.79 -21.55
N ASN A 547 44.31 2.11 -21.57
CA ASN A 547 45.25 3.10 -22.12
C ASN A 547 45.99 3.91 -21.05
N ILE A 548 45.59 3.82 -19.78
CA ILE A 548 46.26 4.49 -18.66
C ILE A 548 47.55 3.73 -18.32
N ASN A 549 48.66 4.47 -18.25
CA ASN A 549 49.89 3.96 -17.64
C ASN A 549 49.84 4.18 -16.12
N PHE A 550 49.56 3.12 -15.35
CA PHE A 550 49.48 3.20 -13.89
C PHE A 550 50.87 3.17 -13.25
N ASP A 551 51.24 4.26 -12.56
CA ASP A 551 52.48 4.33 -11.79
C ASP A 551 52.40 3.52 -10.46
N ASP A 552 51.18 3.22 -10.01
CA ASP A 552 50.89 2.49 -8.78
C ASP A 552 50.10 1.21 -9.10
N VAL A 553 50.77 0.06 -8.98
CA VAL A 553 50.20 -1.26 -9.27
C VAL A 553 49.06 -1.60 -8.31
N ASP A 554 49.17 -1.24 -7.02
CA ASP A 554 48.12 -1.52 -6.03
C ASP A 554 46.84 -0.74 -6.39
N LYS A 555 47.00 0.52 -6.81
CA LYS A 555 45.88 1.35 -7.30
C LYS A 555 45.23 0.74 -8.53
N MET A 556 46.02 0.27 -9.51
CA MET A 556 45.50 -0.39 -10.70
C MET A 556 44.70 -1.65 -10.33
N MET A 557 45.25 -2.52 -9.48
CA MET A 557 44.58 -3.76 -9.07
C MET A 557 43.28 -3.47 -8.30
N PHE A 558 43.30 -2.51 -7.38
CA PHE A 558 42.10 -2.06 -6.68
C PHE A 558 41.01 -1.56 -7.62
N LEU A 559 41.35 -0.68 -8.57
CA LEU A 559 40.37 -0.14 -9.53
C LEU A 559 39.81 -1.23 -10.44
N ARG A 560 40.64 -2.21 -10.83
CA ARG A 560 40.20 -3.38 -11.60
C ARG A 560 39.19 -4.23 -10.82
N SER A 561 39.49 -4.56 -9.57
CA SER A 561 38.57 -5.32 -8.71
C SER A 561 37.29 -4.51 -8.42
N LEU A 562 37.41 -3.20 -8.15
CA LEU A 562 36.24 -2.36 -7.92
C LEU A 562 35.33 -2.29 -9.16
N PHE A 563 35.91 -2.12 -10.35
CA PHE A 563 35.15 -2.11 -11.60
C PHE A 563 34.51 -3.49 -11.88
N GLY A 564 35.25 -4.58 -11.62
CA GLY A 564 34.73 -5.94 -11.66
C GLY A 564 33.53 -6.13 -10.74
N PHE A 565 33.65 -5.70 -9.48
CA PHE A 565 32.58 -5.75 -8.47
C PHE A 565 31.31 -5.02 -8.95
N VAL A 566 31.47 -3.79 -9.46
CA VAL A 566 30.34 -2.98 -9.98
C VAL A 566 29.69 -3.61 -11.22
N ASN A 567 30.47 -4.35 -12.01
CA ASN A 567 29.99 -5.12 -13.16
C ASN A 567 29.42 -6.50 -12.77
N GLY A 568 29.27 -6.80 -11.48
CA GLY A 568 28.77 -8.08 -10.99
C GLY A 568 29.77 -9.24 -11.04
N ASN A 569 31.03 -8.98 -11.39
CA ASN A 569 32.11 -9.95 -11.34
C ASN A 569 32.69 -10.03 -9.92
N ILE A 570 32.08 -10.89 -9.10
CA ILE A 570 32.46 -11.14 -7.70
C ILE A 570 33.40 -12.34 -7.51
N SER A 571 34.01 -12.86 -8.59
CA SER A 571 34.92 -14.02 -8.54
C SER A 571 36.40 -13.65 -8.45
N ASP A 572 36.73 -12.39 -8.17
CA ASP A 572 38.09 -11.97 -7.87
C ASP A 572 38.54 -12.61 -6.55
N ASP A 573 39.67 -13.30 -6.56
CA ASP A 573 40.22 -13.94 -5.36
C ASP A 573 40.88 -12.94 -4.41
N MET A 574 40.95 -11.66 -4.81
CA MET A 574 41.52 -10.54 -4.04
C MET A 574 42.94 -10.82 -3.55
N THR A 575 43.70 -11.69 -4.23
CA THR A 575 45.06 -12.10 -3.85
C THR A 575 46.06 -10.95 -3.80
N TRP A 576 45.81 -9.88 -4.55
CA TRP A 576 46.61 -8.65 -4.51
C TRP A 576 46.47 -7.89 -3.19
N PHE A 577 45.34 -8.06 -2.51
CA PHE A 577 45.00 -7.29 -1.32
C PHE A 577 46.09 -7.44 -0.26
N ASP A 578 46.52 -8.66 0.03
CA ASP A 578 47.44 -8.95 1.15
C ASP A 578 48.76 -8.18 1.09
N ASN A 579 49.31 -7.98 -0.10
CA ASN A 579 50.61 -7.34 -0.32
C ASN A 579 50.52 -5.83 -0.58
N ALA A 580 49.32 -5.28 -0.75
CA ALA A 580 49.11 -3.88 -1.12
C ALA A 580 49.24 -2.91 0.07
N LYS A 581 49.54 -1.64 -0.24
CA LYS A 581 49.36 -0.53 0.71
C LYS A 581 47.88 -0.16 0.82
N LYS A 582 47.18 -0.83 1.76
CA LYS A 582 45.72 -0.79 1.90
C LYS A 582 45.18 0.55 2.42
N THR A 583 44.02 0.93 1.90
CA THR A 583 43.18 2.05 2.39
C THR A 583 41.88 1.52 3.00
N PRO A 584 41.16 2.29 3.83
CA PRO A 584 39.84 1.89 4.33
C PRO A 584 38.87 1.42 3.25
N MET A 585 38.84 2.08 2.09
CA MET A 585 38.00 1.68 0.97
C MET A 585 38.40 0.33 0.37
N MET A 586 39.70 0.01 0.33
CA MET A 586 40.19 -1.31 -0.10
C MET A 586 39.76 -2.40 0.89
N TYR A 587 39.85 -2.14 2.20
CA TYR A 587 39.33 -3.06 3.24
C TYR A 587 37.83 -3.27 3.09
N ALA A 588 37.07 -2.20 2.83
CA ALA A 588 35.63 -2.27 2.59
C ALA A 588 35.31 -3.13 1.36
N LEU A 589 36.03 -2.93 0.25
CA LEU A 589 35.87 -3.77 -0.95
C LEU A 589 36.19 -5.24 -0.66
N ASN A 590 37.29 -5.53 0.05
CA ASN A 590 37.64 -6.90 0.45
C ASN A 590 36.57 -7.56 1.33
N ALA A 591 36.04 -6.82 2.31
CA ALA A 591 34.94 -7.29 3.15
C ALA A 591 33.68 -7.58 2.33
N LEU A 592 33.34 -6.74 1.35
CA LEU A 592 32.20 -6.98 0.46
C LEU A 592 32.41 -8.18 -0.47
N TYR A 593 33.61 -8.38 -1.01
CA TYR A 593 33.95 -9.59 -1.76
C TYR A 593 33.81 -10.84 -0.91
N SER A 594 34.23 -10.79 0.36
CA SER A 594 34.17 -11.95 1.25
C SER A 594 32.76 -12.51 1.47
N ILE A 595 31.71 -11.70 1.29
CA ILE A 595 30.30 -12.13 1.39
C ILE A 595 29.99 -13.23 0.37
N SER A 596 30.64 -13.23 -0.80
CA SER A 596 30.46 -14.26 -1.83
C SER A 596 30.91 -15.66 -1.38
N SER A 597 31.81 -15.74 -0.40
CA SER A 597 32.28 -17.02 0.17
C SER A 597 31.19 -17.75 0.95
N GLN A 598 30.14 -17.04 1.39
CA GLN A 598 29.10 -17.52 2.31
C GLN A 598 29.65 -18.12 3.62
N ASN A 599 30.94 -17.92 3.92
CA ASN A 599 31.60 -18.43 5.09
C ASN A 599 31.67 -17.33 6.15
N ARG A 600 30.88 -17.49 7.21
CA ARG A 600 30.78 -16.53 8.32
C ARG A 600 32.13 -16.14 8.92
N GLU A 601 33.07 -17.09 9.07
CA GLU A 601 34.38 -16.78 9.67
C GLU A 601 35.20 -15.85 8.78
N ILE A 602 35.23 -16.12 7.47
CA ILE A 602 35.91 -15.28 6.49
C ILE A 602 35.26 -13.89 6.45
N ILE A 603 33.93 -13.83 6.38
CA ILE A 603 33.18 -12.56 6.35
C ILE A 603 33.45 -11.76 7.62
N SER A 604 33.36 -12.40 8.78
CA SER A 604 33.58 -11.74 10.07
C SER A 604 35.00 -11.20 10.20
N ASN A 605 36.01 -11.99 9.82
CA ASN A 605 37.40 -11.56 9.87
C ASN A 605 37.68 -10.38 8.93
N SER A 606 37.15 -10.39 7.71
CA SER A 606 37.33 -9.27 6.77
C SER A 606 36.69 -7.97 7.26
N PHE A 607 35.52 -8.02 7.90
CA PHE A 607 34.91 -6.83 8.50
C PHE A 607 35.64 -6.39 9.78
N LYS A 608 36.21 -7.33 10.55
CA LYS A 608 37.09 -7.01 11.68
C LYS A 608 38.36 -6.27 11.21
N ASP A 609 38.94 -6.69 10.10
CA ASP A 609 40.10 -6.01 9.52
C ASP A 609 39.78 -4.58 9.09
N LEU A 610 38.58 -4.35 8.51
CA LEU A 610 38.06 -3.01 8.24
C LEU A 610 37.89 -2.18 9.52
N GLU A 611 37.34 -2.76 10.57
CA GLU A 611 37.22 -2.11 11.88
C GLU A 611 38.58 -1.65 12.41
N VAL A 612 39.57 -2.53 12.41
CA VAL A 612 40.93 -2.21 12.88
C VAL A 612 41.56 -1.13 12.00
N ALA A 613 41.44 -1.25 10.68
CA ALA A 613 42.03 -0.29 9.73
C ALA A 613 41.42 1.12 9.81
N THR A 614 40.21 1.23 10.37
CA THR A 614 39.49 2.50 10.53
C THR A 614 39.56 3.05 11.95
N ASN A 615 40.42 2.48 12.80
CA ASN A 615 40.52 2.82 14.23
C ASN A 615 39.17 2.70 14.95
N SER A 616 38.44 1.62 14.70
CA SER A 616 37.12 1.35 15.27
C SER A 616 36.08 2.41 14.90
N ASP A 617 36.03 2.81 13.63
CA ASP A 617 34.93 3.63 13.10
C ASP A 617 33.58 2.96 13.41
N MET A 618 32.59 3.75 13.80
CA MET A 618 31.31 3.26 14.28
C MET A 618 30.59 2.37 13.25
N VAL A 619 30.63 2.72 11.96
CA VAL A 619 30.02 1.92 10.90
C VAL A 619 30.77 0.62 10.71
N ALA A 620 32.11 0.65 10.72
CA ALA A 620 32.92 -0.56 10.61
C ALA A 620 32.67 -1.53 11.78
N VAL A 621 32.61 -1.01 13.01
CA VAL A 621 32.26 -1.77 14.22
C VAL A 621 30.88 -2.41 14.08
N MET A 622 29.86 -1.63 13.67
CA MET A 622 28.50 -2.15 13.46
C MET A 622 28.44 -3.26 12.40
N LEU A 623 29.14 -3.07 11.28
CA LEU A 623 29.21 -4.06 10.21
C LEU A 623 29.92 -5.35 10.66
N HIS A 624 31.00 -5.24 11.44
CA HIS A 624 31.67 -6.40 12.04
C HIS A 624 30.77 -7.13 13.05
N HIS A 625 30.04 -6.40 13.89
CA HIS A 625 29.09 -7.03 14.79
C HIS A 625 27.98 -7.77 14.05
N ILE A 626 27.45 -7.20 12.96
CA ILE A 626 26.47 -7.89 12.11
C ILE A 626 27.10 -9.14 11.46
N SER A 627 28.30 -9.04 10.90
CA SER A 627 28.93 -10.14 10.16
C SER A 627 29.27 -11.36 11.04
N ASN A 628 29.54 -11.16 12.33
CA ASN A 628 29.71 -12.24 13.31
C ASN A 628 28.52 -13.22 13.36
N TYR A 629 27.34 -12.78 12.92
CA TYR A 629 26.11 -13.56 12.94
C TYR A 629 25.54 -13.82 11.55
N TYR A 630 26.36 -13.69 10.50
CA TYR A 630 25.94 -13.96 9.12
C TYR A 630 25.23 -15.32 9.00
N ASN A 631 24.06 -15.33 8.35
CA ASN A 631 23.15 -16.47 8.21
C ASN A 631 22.67 -17.14 9.51
N GLN A 632 22.81 -16.49 10.66
CA GLN A 632 22.22 -16.95 11.92
C GLN A 632 20.86 -16.32 12.21
N ASN A 633 20.14 -16.94 13.14
CA ASN A 633 18.86 -16.43 13.62
C ASN A 633 19.06 -15.12 14.40
N ILE A 634 18.33 -14.07 13.98
CA ILE A 634 18.42 -12.74 14.60
C ILE A 634 18.06 -12.74 16.08
N LYS A 635 17.13 -13.59 16.51
CA LYS A 635 16.74 -13.67 17.93
C LYS A 635 17.92 -14.08 18.81
N GLU A 636 18.76 -15.01 18.34
CA GLU A 636 19.91 -15.50 19.10
C GLU A 636 21.00 -14.42 19.27
N PHE A 637 21.20 -13.56 18.26
CA PHE A 637 22.23 -12.52 18.34
C PHE A 637 21.74 -11.16 18.85
N SER A 638 20.43 -10.91 18.80
CA SER A 638 19.83 -9.66 19.26
C SER A 638 20.18 -9.34 20.72
N LEU A 639 20.28 -10.35 21.57
CA LEU A 639 20.70 -10.23 22.98
C LEU A 639 22.16 -9.78 23.11
N ASN A 640 23.06 -10.31 22.28
CA ASN A 640 24.47 -9.91 22.28
C ASN A 640 24.66 -8.50 21.74
N LEU A 641 23.90 -8.15 20.70
CA LEU A 641 23.93 -6.85 20.04
C LEU A 641 23.27 -5.75 20.92
N PHE A 642 22.35 -6.09 21.82
CA PHE A 642 21.83 -5.16 22.81
C PHE A 642 22.91 -4.66 23.79
N ASN A 643 23.85 -5.53 24.20
CA ASN A 643 24.96 -5.13 25.06
C ASN A 643 25.91 -4.13 24.36
N PHE A 644 26.09 -4.28 23.05
CA PHE A 644 26.85 -3.34 22.23
C PHE A 644 26.29 -1.91 22.30
N PHE A 645 24.96 -1.75 22.20
CA PHE A 645 24.30 -0.44 22.34
C PHE A 645 24.48 0.21 23.72
N LYS A 646 24.74 -0.59 24.77
CA LYS A 646 24.86 -0.10 26.15
C LYS A 646 26.30 0.27 26.53
N ASN A 647 27.29 -0.49 26.05
CA ASN A 647 28.64 -0.47 26.60
C ASN A 647 29.73 -0.01 25.62
N ASP A 648 29.52 -0.17 24.31
CA ASP A 648 30.62 -0.10 23.34
C ASP A 648 30.63 1.19 22.49
N LEU A 649 29.51 1.92 22.42
CA LEU A 649 29.41 3.16 21.64
C LEU A 649 29.69 4.41 22.49
N LYS A 650 30.92 4.93 22.38
CA LYS A 650 31.35 6.14 23.11
C LYS A 650 31.20 7.44 22.33
N ASN A 651 31.07 7.39 21.00
CA ASN A 651 30.92 8.57 20.14
C ASN A 651 29.76 8.39 19.16
N LEU A 652 28.67 9.13 19.39
CA LEU A 652 27.46 9.13 18.55
C LEU A 652 27.37 10.36 17.65
N ASP A 653 28.41 11.19 17.56
CA ASP A 653 28.39 12.38 16.71
C ASP A 653 28.17 12.04 15.23
N LEU A 654 28.63 10.86 14.78
CA LEU A 654 28.32 10.29 13.47
C LEU A 654 26.82 10.03 13.23
N VAL A 655 26.08 9.66 14.27
CA VAL A 655 24.62 9.44 14.18
C VAL A 655 23.88 10.77 14.04
N TYR A 656 24.39 11.81 14.71
CA TYR A 656 23.77 13.12 14.71
C TYR A 656 24.04 13.83 13.40
N THR A 657 25.30 14.14 13.10
CA THR A 657 25.66 15.10 12.05
C THR A 657 26.45 14.48 10.89
N GLY A 658 26.76 13.17 10.97
CA GLY A 658 27.54 12.43 9.98
C GLY A 658 26.75 11.94 8.76
N PRO A 659 27.38 11.06 7.94
CA PRO A 659 26.75 10.46 6.76
C PRO A 659 25.44 9.71 7.06
N SER A 660 24.52 9.66 6.08
CA SER A 660 23.21 9.01 6.26
C SER A 660 23.32 7.53 6.65
N LEU A 661 24.34 6.80 6.12
CA LEU A 661 24.57 5.39 6.44
C LEU A 661 24.79 5.15 7.94
N ALA A 662 25.55 5.99 8.63
CA ALA A 662 25.83 5.80 10.06
C ALA A 662 24.55 5.88 10.89
N ARG A 663 23.74 6.90 10.61
CA ARG A 663 22.45 7.13 11.29
C ARG A 663 21.44 6.03 11.00
N GLU A 664 21.28 5.65 9.74
CA GLU A 664 20.34 4.61 9.35
C GLU A 664 20.75 3.25 9.90
N LEU A 665 22.03 2.88 9.79
CA LEU A 665 22.52 1.60 10.30
C LEU A 665 22.35 1.50 11.81
N TYR A 666 22.68 2.56 12.55
CA TYR A 666 22.49 2.62 14.00
C TYR A 666 21.01 2.47 14.40
N THR A 667 20.12 3.23 13.75
CA THR A 667 18.68 3.20 14.07
C THR A 667 18.04 1.87 13.68
N PHE A 668 18.44 1.30 12.54
CA PHE A 668 17.97 0.00 12.08
C PHE A 668 18.48 -1.14 12.96
N MET A 669 19.75 -1.12 13.37
CA MET A 669 20.26 -2.08 14.35
C MET A 669 19.53 -1.99 15.68
N ALA A 670 19.21 -0.78 16.15
CA ALA A 670 18.41 -0.59 17.36
C ALA A 670 17.03 -1.24 17.21
N PHE A 671 16.42 -1.15 16.03
CA PHE A 671 15.16 -1.82 15.70
C PHE A 671 15.26 -3.34 15.71
N LEU A 672 16.31 -3.91 15.14
CA LEU A 672 16.51 -5.36 15.15
C LEU A 672 16.61 -5.96 16.56
N VAL A 673 17.11 -5.18 17.52
CA VAL A 673 17.31 -5.63 18.91
C VAL A 673 16.26 -5.10 19.89
N GLY A 674 15.27 -4.34 19.41
CA GLY A 674 14.25 -3.72 20.27
C GLY A 674 14.78 -2.61 21.20
N ALA A 675 15.87 -1.93 20.82
CA ALA A 675 16.48 -0.86 21.59
C ALA A 675 16.02 0.56 21.19
N ASN A 676 15.09 0.75 20.24
CA ASN A 676 14.71 2.11 19.79
C ASN A 676 14.17 3.00 20.91
N SER A 677 13.51 2.48 21.95
CA SER A 677 13.05 3.30 23.08
C SER A 677 14.22 3.83 23.93
N TYR A 678 15.28 3.03 24.08
CA TYR A 678 16.52 3.47 24.70
C TYR A 678 17.22 4.53 23.85
N VAL A 679 17.30 4.30 22.54
CA VAL A 679 17.85 5.26 21.58
C VAL A 679 17.06 6.57 21.59
N ASP A 680 15.72 6.52 21.65
CA ASP A 680 14.87 7.70 21.74
C ASP A 680 15.18 8.55 22.97
N THR A 681 15.35 7.89 24.13
CA THR A 681 15.72 8.54 25.38
C THR A 681 17.10 9.20 25.28
N LEU A 682 18.08 8.49 24.71
CA LEU A 682 19.43 8.99 24.51
C LEU A 682 19.43 10.22 23.60
N LEU A 683 18.77 10.14 22.46
CA LEU A 683 18.67 11.22 21.48
C LEU A 683 17.93 12.44 22.04
N THR A 684 16.85 12.22 22.79
CA THR A 684 16.11 13.30 23.46
C THR A 684 16.97 14.00 24.50
N ASN A 685 17.74 13.25 25.30
CA ASN A 685 18.68 13.86 26.25
C ASN A 685 19.79 14.64 25.53
N LYS A 686 20.33 14.14 24.41
CA LYS A 686 21.30 14.89 23.60
C LYS A 686 20.68 16.18 23.07
N LEU A 687 19.45 16.12 22.55
CA LEU A 687 18.71 17.28 22.06
C LEU A 687 18.58 18.37 23.15
N LEU A 688 18.15 18.00 24.35
CA LEU A 688 17.94 18.94 25.47
C LEU A 688 19.23 19.59 25.99
N ASN A 689 20.37 18.93 25.82
CA ASN A 689 21.67 19.40 26.32
C ASN A 689 22.57 20.02 25.23
N THR A 690 22.13 20.04 23.98
CA THR A 690 22.91 20.60 22.87
C THR A 690 22.58 22.08 22.68
N GLN A 691 23.61 22.92 22.63
CA GLN A 691 23.49 24.32 22.21
C GLN A 691 23.92 24.45 20.75
N GLY A 692 23.16 25.18 19.93
CA GLY A 692 23.48 25.41 18.52
C GLY A 692 22.62 24.56 17.59
N ASP A 693 23.21 24.09 16.48
CA ASP A 693 22.50 23.30 15.48
C ASP A 693 22.17 21.89 16.01
N ILE A 694 20.86 21.59 16.05
CA ILE A 694 20.30 20.32 16.51
C ILE A 694 19.66 19.51 15.37
N SER A 695 19.75 19.99 14.13
CA SER A 695 19.10 19.37 12.97
C SER A 695 19.47 17.91 12.79
N GLY A 696 20.74 17.55 12.95
CA GLY A 696 21.20 16.17 12.88
C GLY A 696 20.56 15.25 13.93
N ILE A 697 20.36 15.76 15.15
CA ILE A 697 19.70 15.02 16.24
C ILE A 697 18.21 14.84 15.91
N LEU A 698 17.57 15.88 15.37
CA LEU A 698 16.18 15.81 14.91
C LEU A 698 16.00 14.78 13.79
N GLN A 699 16.94 14.67 12.84
CA GLN A 699 16.90 13.63 11.80
C GLN A 699 16.97 12.23 12.39
N ALA A 700 17.86 12.00 13.36
CA ALA A 700 17.97 10.71 14.05
C ALA A 700 16.69 10.38 14.85
N LEU A 701 16.13 11.35 15.57
CA LEU A 701 14.86 11.21 16.30
C LEU A 701 13.70 10.92 15.35
N ALA A 702 13.62 11.62 14.22
CA ALA A 702 12.58 11.45 13.23
C ALA A 702 12.61 10.04 12.63
N LEU A 703 13.78 9.55 12.24
CA LEU A 703 13.96 8.19 11.73
C LEU A 703 13.67 7.14 12.81
N ASN A 704 14.16 7.32 14.03
CA ASN A 704 13.88 6.41 15.15
C ASN A 704 12.38 6.33 15.46
N SER A 705 11.68 7.45 15.36
CA SER A 705 10.22 7.52 15.56
C SER A 705 9.45 6.77 14.47
N ILE A 706 9.95 6.69 13.22
CA ILE A 706 9.36 5.81 12.19
C ILE A 706 9.42 4.36 12.66
N TYR A 707 10.60 3.88 13.08
CA TYR A 707 10.77 2.48 13.53
C TYR A 707 10.00 2.13 14.81
N LEU A 708 9.74 3.12 15.68
CA LEU A 708 8.87 2.96 16.84
C LEU A 708 7.37 2.91 16.48
N GLY A 709 7.00 3.29 15.26
CA GLY A 709 5.59 3.48 14.87
C GLY A 709 4.99 4.80 15.37
N ASP A 710 5.80 5.69 15.96
CA ASP A 710 5.39 7.02 16.43
C ASP A 710 5.37 8.01 15.25
N PHE A 711 4.52 7.73 14.26
CA PHE A 711 4.52 8.43 12.97
C PHE A 711 4.20 9.92 13.08
N GLU A 712 3.29 10.32 13.97
CA GLU A 712 2.99 11.73 14.22
C GLU A 712 4.21 12.48 14.76
N LYS A 713 4.94 11.87 15.71
CA LYS A 713 6.17 12.43 16.28
C LYS A 713 7.23 12.58 15.20
N SER A 714 7.40 11.55 14.37
CA SER A 714 8.30 11.58 13.22
C SER A 714 7.95 12.70 12.23
N PHE A 715 6.66 12.81 11.88
CA PHE A 715 6.16 13.82 10.95
C PHE A 715 6.43 15.24 11.45
N VAL A 716 6.23 15.50 12.75
CA VAL A 716 6.55 16.78 13.38
C VAL A 716 8.05 17.11 13.28
N TYR A 717 8.94 16.15 13.59
CA TYR A 717 10.37 16.38 13.49
C TYR A 717 10.83 16.66 12.06
N TYR A 718 10.34 15.90 11.07
CA TYR A 718 10.66 16.16 9.67
C TYR A 718 10.11 17.50 9.17
N ASN A 719 8.91 17.90 9.59
CA ASN A 719 8.40 19.23 9.24
C ASN A 719 9.26 20.34 9.87
N SER A 720 9.72 20.20 11.11
CA SER A 720 10.64 21.18 11.70
C SER A 720 11.96 21.25 10.92
N LEU A 721 12.52 20.11 10.50
CA LEU A 721 13.72 20.07 9.65
C LEU A 721 13.52 20.82 8.32
N ILE A 722 12.37 20.66 7.69
CA ILE A 722 12.03 21.29 6.40
C ILE A 722 11.70 22.78 6.58
N ASP A 723 10.82 23.11 7.52
CA ASP A 723 10.25 24.45 7.67
C ASP A 723 11.13 25.39 8.50
N ASP A 724 11.74 24.91 9.57
CA ASP A 724 12.54 25.75 10.47
C ASP A 724 14.01 25.75 10.05
N TYR A 725 14.58 24.56 9.80
CA TYR A 725 16.00 24.39 9.46
C TYR A 725 16.29 24.46 7.96
N LYS A 726 15.26 24.48 7.11
CA LYS A 726 15.39 24.56 5.65
C LYS A 726 16.21 23.42 5.03
N ILE A 727 16.19 22.23 5.64
CA ILE A 727 16.88 21.05 5.13
C ILE A 727 15.95 20.27 4.20
N THR A 728 15.88 20.75 2.95
CA THR A 728 14.90 20.35 1.93
C THR A 728 15.43 19.29 0.96
N THR A 729 16.19 18.31 1.45
CA THR A 729 16.73 17.22 0.62
C THR A 729 15.63 16.26 0.15
N SER A 730 15.81 15.59 -0.99
CA SER A 730 14.91 14.52 -1.46
C SER A 730 14.62 13.49 -0.37
N GLU A 731 15.65 13.04 0.36
CA GLU A 731 15.53 12.08 1.47
C GLU A 731 14.65 12.57 2.63
N ASN A 732 14.87 13.79 3.13
CA ASN A 732 14.02 14.35 4.19
C ASN A 732 12.56 14.50 3.76
N TYR A 733 12.30 15.00 2.54
CA TYR A 733 10.93 15.07 2.01
C TYR A 733 10.29 13.69 1.90
N PHE A 734 11.06 12.71 1.44
CA PHE A 734 10.62 11.33 1.33
C PHE A 734 10.24 10.73 2.68
N LEU A 735 11.13 10.82 3.67
CA LEU A 735 10.89 10.27 5.01
C LEU A 735 9.79 11.04 5.76
N ALA A 736 9.64 12.35 5.51
CA ALA A 736 8.48 13.12 5.97
C ALA A 736 7.17 12.56 5.38
N GLY A 737 7.19 12.20 4.10
CA GLY A 737 6.07 11.54 3.41
C GLY A 737 5.76 10.15 3.94
N VAL A 738 6.79 9.35 4.25
CA VAL A 738 6.66 8.05 4.94
C VAL A 738 5.96 8.24 6.29
N ALA A 739 6.44 9.18 7.11
CA ALA A 739 5.83 9.51 8.40
C ALA A 739 4.39 10.00 8.24
N ALA A 740 4.09 10.83 7.24
CA ALA A 740 2.75 11.31 6.95
C ALA A 740 1.79 10.16 6.57
N ILE A 741 2.21 9.19 5.76
CA ILE A 741 1.41 7.99 5.44
C ILE A 741 1.16 7.17 6.70
N GLY A 742 2.19 6.91 7.50
CA GLY A 742 2.06 6.18 8.76
C GLY A 742 1.09 6.85 9.75
N ALA A 743 1.05 8.19 9.76
CA ALA A 743 0.14 9.00 10.56
C ALA A 743 -1.27 9.16 9.95
N GLY A 744 -1.50 8.70 8.71
CA GLY A 744 -2.78 8.85 8.00
C GLY A 744 -3.01 10.21 7.35
N HIS A 745 -1.98 11.07 7.27
CA HIS A 745 -2.02 12.37 6.60
C HIS A 745 -1.74 12.27 5.10
N TYR A 746 -2.60 11.57 4.35
CA TYR A 746 -2.38 11.25 2.93
C TYR A 746 -2.20 12.47 2.01
N ASP A 747 -2.90 13.58 2.28
CA ASP A 747 -2.75 14.82 1.50
C ASP A 747 -1.36 15.44 1.70
N ASN A 748 -0.89 15.48 2.95
CA ASN A 748 0.46 15.97 3.28
C ASN A 748 1.52 15.05 2.67
N ALA A 749 1.30 13.72 2.75
CA ALA A 749 2.18 12.74 2.14
C ALA A 749 2.31 12.95 0.62
N ALA A 750 1.20 13.14 -0.08
CA ALA A 750 1.23 13.39 -1.52
C ALA A 750 2.06 14.65 -1.85
N ALA A 751 1.91 15.73 -1.09
CA ALA A 751 2.69 16.95 -1.28
C ALA A 751 4.19 16.75 -1.00
N LEU A 752 4.54 16.12 0.12
CA LEU A 752 5.94 15.88 0.52
C LEU A 752 6.66 14.93 -0.43
N ILE A 753 6.01 13.84 -0.83
CA ILE A 753 6.58 12.86 -1.77
C ILE A 753 6.71 13.49 -3.17
N GLN A 754 5.79 14.38 -3.55
CA GLN A 754 5.91 15.15 -4.78
C GLN A 754 7.12 16.10 -4.73
N LEU A 755 7.42 16.74 -3.60
CA LEU A 755 8.64 17.54 -3.42
C LEU A 755 9.89 16.66 -3.47
N SER A 756 9.89 15.51 -2.80
CA SER A 756 10.99 14.52 -2.88
C SER A 756 11.34 14.17 -4.33
N ARG A 757 10.32 13.89 -5.15
CA ARG A 757 10.46 13.58 -6.59
C ARG A 757 10.97 14.78 -7.41
N LEU A 758 10.63 16.01 -7.03
CA LEU A 758 11.11 17.21 -7.72
C LEU A 758 12.60 17.45 -7.44
N GLU A 759 13.04 17.21 -6.21
CA GLU A 759 14.47 17.27 -5.83
C GLU A 759 15.28 16.15 -6.50
N SER A 760 14.71 14.95 -6.61
CA SER A 760 15.33 13.82 -7.33
C SER A 760 14.32 13.07 -8.19
N SER A 761 14.41 13.27 -9.50
CA SER A 761 13.51 12.66 -10.49
C SER A 761 13.69 11.14 -10.63
N SER A 762 14.82 10.60 -10.15
CA SER A 762 15.14 9.16 -10.14
C SER A 762 14.73 8.45 -8.84
N ASN A 763 14.09 9.15 -7.90
CA ASN A 763 13.55 8.54 -6.69
C ASN A 763 12.29 7.71 -7.01
N PHE A 764 12.49 6.44 -7.36
CA PHE A 764 11.41 5.52 -7.74
C PHE A 764 10.48 5.15 -6.58
N GLU A 765 10.98 5.14 -5.34
CA GLU A 765 10.12 5.00 -4.16
C GLU A 765 9.08 6.12 -4.10
N SER A 766 9.51 7.36 -4.37
CA SER A 766 8.59 8.50 -4.40
C SER A 766 7.58 8.39 -5.55
N ARG A 767 8.00 7.91 -6.73
CA ARG A 767 7.09 7.68 -7.86
C ARG A 767 6.06 6.60 -7.56
N TYR A 768 6.49 5.49 -6.98
CA TYR A 768 5.63 4.38 -6.62
C TYR A 768 4.57 4.82 -5.61
N ALA A 769 4.98 5.50 -4.54
CA ALA A 769 4.05 6.04 -3.54
C ALA A 769 3.05 7.03 -4.15
N LEU A 770 3.49 7.94 -5.02
CA LEU A 770 2.59 8.85 -5.74
C LEU A 770 1.62 8.09 -6.65
N GLY A 771 2.08 7.02 -7.31
CA GLY A 771 1.23 6.14 -8.11
C GLY A 771 0.08 5.57 -7.30
N LEU A 772 0.41 4.98 -6.14
CA LEU A 772 -0.57 4.44 -5.19
C LEU A 772 -1.50 5.52 -4.62
N LEU A 773 -0.97 6.67 -4.20
CA LEU A 773 -1.78 7.77 -3.63
C LEU A 773 -2.75 8.34 -4.67
N HIS A 774 -2.29 8.56 -5.91
CA HIS A 774 -3.16 9.02 -6.98
C HIS A 774 -4.25 8.00 -7.31
N GLN A 775 -3.91 6.71 -7.33
CA GLN A 775 -4.90 5.67 -7.54
C GLN A 775 -5.93 5.59 -6.41
N ALA A 776 -5.49 5.70 -5.15
CA ALA A 776 -6.38 5.75 -3.99
C ALA A 776 -7.37 6.92 -4.06
N MET A 777 -6.93 8.05 -4.64
CA MET A 777 -7.78 9.22 -4.92
C MET A 777 -8.67 9.06 -6.17
N GLY A 778 -8.65 7.91 -6.86
CA GLY A 778 -9.37 7.66 -8.12
C GLY A 778 -8.72 8.30 -9.35
N ASN A 779 -7.53 8.89 -9.22
CA ASN A 779 -6.83 9.56 -10.31
C ASN A 779 -5.93 8.60 -11.10
N PHE A 780 -6.55 7.65 -11.80
CA PHE A 780 -5.85 6.64 -12.62
C PHE A 780 -4.91 7.23 -13.68
N LYS A 781 -5.22 8.41 -14.24
CA LYS A 781 -4.35 9.08 -15.22
C LYS A 781 -3.02 9.47 -14.60
N LEU A 782 -3.02 10.13 -13.43
CA LEU A 782 -1.78 10.48 -12.74
C LEU A 782 -1.06 9.24 -12.22
N ALA A 783 -1.79 8.24 -11.72
CA ALA A 783 -1.19 6.98 -11.28
C ALA A 783 -0.43 6.30 -12.44
N SER A 784 -1.07 6.17 -13.61
CA SER A 784 -0.49 5.62 -14.82
C SER A 784 0.82 6.33 -15.20
N LEU A 785 0.84 7.67 -15.18
CA LEU A 785 2.05 8.44 -15.49
C LEU A 785 3.19 8.16 -14.51
N GLN A 786 2.92 7.94 -13.22
CA GLN A 786 3.99 7.59 -12.28
C GLN A 786 4.52 6.18 -12.55
N PHE A 787 3.65 5.19 -12.78
CA PHE A 787 4.04 3.81 -13.07
C PHE A 787 4.80 3.68 -14.40
N ALA A 788 4.37 4.41 -15.44
CA ALA A 788 5.08 4.48 -16.73
C ALA A 788 6.54 4.93 -16.58
N GLN A 789 6.80 5.88 -15.67
CA GLN A 789 8.13 6.44 -15.44
C GLN A 789 9.05 5.50 -14.65
N ILE A 790 8.48 4.54 -13.90
CA ILE A 790 9.25 3.47 -13.27
C ILE A 790 9.57 2.38 -14.31
N GLY A 791 8.59 2.03 -15.15
CA GLY A 791 8.76 1.06 -16.23
C GLY A 791 9.09 -0.35 -15.74
N ASP A 792 9.76 -1.13 -16.59
CA ASP A 792 10.24 -2.48 -16.28
C ASP A 792 11.73 -2.45 -15.89
N THR A 793 11.99 -1.95 -14.68
CA THR A 793 13.36 -1.70 -14.17
C THR A 793 13.81 -2.69 -13.09
N GLY A 794 12.93 -3.63 -12.73
CA GLY A 794 13.09 -4.52 -11.58
C GLY A 794 13.01 -3.79 -10.22
N PHE A 795 12.41 -2.59 -10.19
CA PHE A 795 12.19 -1.84 -8.95
C PHE A 795 11.19 -2.55 -8.04
N GLN A 796 11.49 -2.59 -6.74
CA GLN A 796 10.60 -3.12 -5.70
C GLN A 796 10.58 -2.13 -4.55
N SER A 797 9.39 -1.68 -4.15
CA SER A 797 9.28 -0.75 -3.02
C SER A 797 9.63 -1.45 -1.71
N ARG A 798 10.41 -0.76 -0.89
CA ARG A 798 10.73 -1.16 0.49
C ARG A 798 9.83 -0.50 1.52
N PHE A 799 9.22 0.63 1.16
CA PHE A 799 8.54 1.51 2.10
C PHE A 799 7.03 1.45 2.01
N PHE A 800 6.47 1.21 0.81
CA PHE A 800 5.04 1.35 0.60
C PHE A 800 4.42 0.05 0.12
N ASP A 801 3.18 -0.11 0.51
CA ASP A 801 2.31 -1.14 -0.01
C ASP A 801 0.87 -0.60 -0.04
N PHE A 802 -0.07 -1.43 -0.49
CA PHE A 802 -1.48 -1.13 -0.41
C PHE A 802 -2.30 -2.35 0.01
N GLU A 803 -3.48 -2.06 0.55
CA GLU A 803 -4.55 -3.00 0.82
C GLU A 803 -5.84 -2.56 0.14
N ILE A 804 -6.77 -3.50 -0.05
CA ILE A 804 -8.12 -3.14 -0.55
C ILE A 804 -8.88 -2.47 0.59
N ASP A 805 -9.37 -1.25 0.34
CA ASP A 805 -10.18 -0.50 1.28
C ASP A 805 -11.61 -1.07 1.32
N THR A 806 -11.90 -1.78 2.42
CA THR A 806 -13.22 -2.38 2.66
C THR A 806 -14.08 -1.54 3.59
N SER A 807 -13.62 -0.35 4.02
CA SER A 807 -14.30 0.47 5.04
C SER A 807 -15.69 0.96 4.62
N ASN A 808 -15.94 1.09 3.32
CA ASN A 808 -17.25 1.48 2.78
C ASN A 808 -18.24 0.31 2.65
N LEU A 809 -17.77 -0.95 2.68
CA LEU A 809 -18.66 -2.12 2.68
C LEU A 809 -19.37 -2.27 4.02
N LEU A 810 -18.69 -1.94 5.13
CA LEU A 810 -19.23 -2.02 6.49
C LEU A 810 -20.19 -0.88 6.87
N LYS A 811 -20.37 0.12 6.00
CA LYS A 811 -21.31 1.25 6.22
C LYS A 811 -22.66 1.07 5.53
N GLN A 812 -22.80 0.02 4.72
CA GLN A 812 -24.04 -0.31 4.00
C GLN A 812 -24.84 -1.44 4.67
N GLU A 813 -24.29 -2.06 5.72
CA GLU A 813 -25.02 -2.84 6.73
C GLU A 813 -25.45 -1.93 7.88
#